data_AF-A0A9P1CY21-F1
#
_entry.id   AF-A0A9P1CY21-F1
#
_cell.length_a   1.000
_cell.length_b   1.000
_cell.length_c   1.000
_cell.angle_alpha   90.00
_cell.angle_beta   90.00
_cell.angle_gamma   90.00
#
_symmetry.space_group_name_H-M   'P 1'
#
loop_
_entity.id
_entity.type
_entity.pdbx_description
1 polymer ?
#
loop_
_entity_poly.entity_id
_entity_poly.type
_entity_poly.pdbx_seq_one_letter_code
_entity_poly.pdbx_strand_id
1 'polypeptide(L)'
;MARGGLLPPAALGALSGLVVVVLLQSNTQERLFNTLQPGVLTRTAETVRAEVTQAGTSNVQAKVEAPSPAVVAPPSVTAPTAVAPVAPVPVPEAAPKAEVKDTSGLTPSSDEERRVLDVVKKRAGVYKDKDAHPEFASVVLLTAANYAYFSIYNNWRCNAERHGLDWAVIANDDKAFEELGPDRGLLAIGEKVSGMNGWGSAKLDSVGRNKMFMVLTIMRIADLGVVFTDADNMFLGDPFAQGVHLGDLIRSGKYDYVYQEELAKAPAKDHVVPGDGGNTGFFYATPRNNKKMISFFTDVVAEVDRQREDAFRRFGERLGADQPIFWQVMQKLRSTGGKVGPGSFRCVHLCSSTATCEASQEDTMRYCSMDPFMHPTGWETPPEERVTYHANYAANMDKIAKLQKAGVWDAWSEQSKGCKGSAEGEVAKVAVTTIDDAPTKDMEPVLQCLRLTSPQITTLKYPSDAEAHFEELRKVLSEWFDYAAKKFMADMKNPYHCGEGYCGPWIENRWIKRFLGGWENRSAGTRLSDIFGPFIPIFMTYVDLWVANVFEYENMIEALRKAVRPDVAYITVVQHDTGLVSSREKIIKIMKEIPNVLVLSAGGYGHVPIPLFKQPEELLGKRFFKAMDKRELLTSYMGSDHNAPQDMRKKMIKTVNEEAEKLGVKVHTGFGSADEWHKVAGNSKVSLCPRGYGRTAFHLFEILQLGLIPVHVYLDIPWVPYSDLYESIGFSTDVKGLPGLMKKINGMDLKDLERMEEKIRSLRSSHFTDEGLLNQISLFMKNGGSDLRCQKVPSTMNG
;
A
#
# COMPACT_ATOMS: atom_id res chain seq x y z
N MET A 1 -11.27 -69.53 -35.55
CA MET A 1 -9.91 -69.73 -36.11
C MET A 1 -8.94 -69.03 -35.17
N ALA A 2 -8.41 -69.79 -34.21
CA ALA A 2 -6.98 -70.10 -34.00
C ALA A 2 -6.28 -68.98 -33.17
N ARG A 3 -6.23 -69.10 -31.83
CA ARG A 3 -5.25 -69.86 -30.97
C ARG A 3 -3.84 -69.28 -31.06
N GLY A 4 -3.05 -69.07 -30.01
CA GLY A 4 -3.02 -69.42 -28.57
C GLY A 4 -1.69 -68.85 -28.03
N GLY A 5 -1.20 -68.94 -26.79
CA GLY A 5 -1.51 -69.52 -25.47
C GLY A 5 -0.57 -68.76 -24.48
N LEU A 6 -0.29 -69.07 -23.22
CA LEU A 6 -0.57 -70.13 -22.25
C LEU A 6 -0.12 -69.54 -20.87
N LEU A 7 -0.77 -69.97 -19.77
CA LEU A 7 -0.62 -69.53 -18.37
C LEU A 7 0.41 -70.41 -17.56
N PRO A 8 0.43 -70.47 -16.19
CA PRO A 8 1.23 -69.75 -15.14
C PRO A 8 1.95 -70.79 -14.21
N PRO A 9 2.03 -70.77 -12.84
CA PRO A 9 1.92 -69.77 -11.74
C PRO A 9 2.95 -69.90 -10.57
N ALA A 10 2.87 -69.00 -9.56
CA ALA A 10 2.94 -69.25 -8.09
C ALA A 10 3.31 -67.94 -7.34
N ALA A 11 3.11 -67.72 -6.03
CA ALA A 11 2.02 -67.87 -5.06
C ALA A 11 2.50 -67.17 -3.74
N LEU A 12 1.56 -66.64 -2.95
CA LEU A 12 1.64 -66.35 -1.48
C LEU A 12 2.50 -65.20 -0.92
N GLY A 13 1.88 -64.39 -0.04
CA GLY A 13 2.59 -63.66 1.02
C GLY A 13 1.90 -62.38 1.51
N ALA A 14 1.13 -62.46 2.59
CA ALA A 14 0.44 -61.36 3.26
C ALA A 14 1.40 -60.37 3.98
N LEU A 15 0.96 -59.12 4.18
CA LEU A 15 0.91 -58.49 5.52
C LEU A 15 0.20 -57.13 5.50
N SER A 16 -0.63 -56.98 6.52
CA SER A 16 -1.53 -55.91 6.90
C SER A 16 -0.78 -54.68 7.43
N GLY A 17 -1.33 -53.49 7.14
CA GLY A 17 -0.87 -52.21 7.69
C GLY A 17 -1.97 -51.17 7.62
N LEU A 18 -3.03 -51.37 8.40
CA LEU A 18 -4.16 -50.46 8.57
C LEU A 18 -3.70 -49.28 9.45
N VAL A 19 -3.55 -48.08 8.90
CA VAL A 19 -3.44 -46.84 9.69
C VAL A 19 -4.76 -46.09 9.56
N VAL A 20 -5.61 -46.28 10.56
CA VAL A 20 -6.80 -45.46 10.80
C VAL A 20 -6.34 -44.18 11.49
N VAL A 21 -6.32 -43.07 10.76
CA VAL A 21 -6.21 -41.74 11.38
C VAL A 21 -7.61 -41.30 11.79
N VAL A 22 -7.92 -41.47 13.07
CA VAL A 22 -9.09 -40.85 13.72
C VAL A 22 -8.76 -39.37 13.93
N LEU A 23 -9.32 -38.50 13.09
CA LEU A 23 -9.38 -37.06 13.36
C LEU A 23 -10.68 -36.76 14.11
N LEU A 24 -10.53 -36.43 15.39
CA LEU A 24 -11.58 -35.86 16.24
C LEU A 24 -11.97 -34.47 15.67
N GLN A 25 -13.14 -34.39 15.04
CA GLN A 25 -13.79 -33.13 14.68
C GLN A 25 -14.78 -32.73 15.78
N SER A 26 -14.72 -31.46 16.21
CA SER A 26 -15.60 -30.88 17.22
C SER A 26 -16.99 -30.60 16.66
N ASN A 27 -18.00 -31.30 17.18
CA ASN A 27 -19.43 -31.11 16.89
C ASN A 27 -20.01 -29.88 17.61
N THR A 28 -19.94 -28.69 17.03
CA THR A 28 -20.66 -27.51 17.59
C THR A 28 -21.40 -26.62 16.60
N GLN A 29 -21.43 -26.89 15.28
CA GLN A 29 -22.15 -26.02 14.33
C GLN A 29 -23.41 -26.60 13.65
N GLU A 30 -23.73 -27.89 13.80
CA GLU A 30 -24.88 -28.49 13.10
C GLU A 30 -26.23 -28.44 13.85
N ARG A 31 -26.30 -27.89 15.07
CA ARG A 31 -27.55 -27.92 15.88
C ARG A 31 -28.36 -26.63 15.99
N LEU A 32 -28.03 -25.58 15.25
CA LEU A 32 -28.75 -24.29 15.35
C LEU A 32 -29.65 -23.93 14.16
N PHE A 33 -29.70 -24.74 13.10
CA PHE A 33 -30.49 -24.41 11.90
C PHE A 33 -31.65 -25.36 11.56
N ASN A 34 -31.92 -26.39 12.38
CA ASN A 34 -33.05 -27.29 12.18
C ASN A 34 -34.04 -27.25 13.33
N THR A 35 -34.78 -26.16 13.48
CA THR A 35 -36.18 -26.21 13.93
C THR A 35 -36.83 -24.87 13.63
N LEU A 36 -37.87 -24.85 12.80
CA LEU A 36 -39.07 -23.99 12.90
C LEU A 36 -39.92 -24.21 11.64
N GLN A 37 -40.89 -25.12 11.72
CA GLN A 37 -42.12 -25.02 10.94
C GLN A 37 -43.23 -24.48 11.85
N PRO A 38 -44.15 -23.65 11.35
CA PRO A 38 -45.16 -23.00 12.18
C PRO A 38 -46.41 -23.87 12.34
N GLY A 39 -46.80 -24.11 13.58
CA GLY A 39 -48.11 -24.69 13.95
C GLY A 39 -48.86 -23.73 14.87
N VAL A 40 -49.95 -23.18 14.34
CA VAL A 40 -50.98 -22.40 15.06
C VAL A 40 -51.65 -23.28 16.12
N LEU A 41 -51.79 -22.79 17.37
CA LEU A 41 -53.03 -22.89 18.17
C LEU A 41 -52.90 -22.22 19.57
N THR A 42 -54.08 -21.81 20.02
CA THR A 42 -54.48 -20.88 21.09
C THR A 42 -54.43 -21.41 22.54
N ARG A 43 -54.33 -20.46 23.51
CA ARG A 43 -54.84 -20.50 24.92
C ARG A 43 -54.21 -21.58 25.83
N THR A 44 -54.00 -21.46 27.14
CA THR A 44 -54.51 -20.61 28.24
C THR A 44 -53.55 -20.73 29.43
N ALA A 45 -53.71 -19.86 30.43
CA ALA A 45 -53.00 -19.83 31.70
C ALA A 45 -53.24 -21.06 32.60
N GLU A 46 -52.26 -21.43 33.45
CA GLU A 46 -52.42 -21.61 34.91
C GLU A 46 -51.11 -22.03 35.63
N THR A 47 -50.77 -21.22 36.64
CA THR A 47 -50.31 -21.50 38.02
C THR A 47 -49.71 -22.87 38.41
N VAL A 48 -48.56 -22.83 39.13
CA VAL A 48 -48.21 -23.52 40.42
C VAL A 48 -46.68 -23.28 40.62
N ARG A 49 -46.17 -22.44 41.54
CA ARG A 49 -46.08 -22.43 43.02
C ARG A 49 -45.17 -23.52 43.64
N ALA A 50 -44.22 -23.03 44.45
CA ALA A 50 -43.53 -23.70 45.58
C ALA A 50 -42.47 -24.77 45.21
N GLU A 51 -41.35 -24.98 45.89
CA GLU A 51 -40.78 -24.47 47.16
C GLU A 51 -39.30 -24.92 47.25
N VAL A 52 -38.47 -24.14 47.95
CA VAL A 52 -37.49 -24.50 49.01
C VAL A 52 -36.67 -25.81 48.81
N THR A 53 -35.33 -25.82 48.90
CA THR A 53 -34.59 -25.94 50.18
C THR A 53 -33.08 -25.67 50.04
N GLN A 54 -32.49 -25.16 51.12
CA GLN A 54 -31.09 -24.88 51.43
C GLN A 54 -30.18 -26.12 51.67
N ALA A 55 -28.89 -25.81 51.86
CA ALA A 55 -27.79 -26.57 52.49
C ALA A 55 -26.99 -27.49 51.55
N GLY A 56 -25.67 -27.63 51.66
CA GLY A 56 -24.70 -27.10 52.61
C GLY A 56 -23.26 -27.42 52.17
N THR A 57 -22.33 -26.62 52.69
CA THR A 57 -20.90 -26.85 52.97
C THR A 57 -20.17 -28.10 52.45
N SER A 58 -18.98 -27.91 51.87
CA SER A 58 -17.70 -28.25 52.53
C SER A 58 -16.46 -27.98 51.65
N ASN A 59 -15.42 -27.48 52.32
CA ASN A 59 -14.06 -27.27 51.83
C ASN A 59 -13.29 -28.59 51.69
N VAL A 60 -12.46 -28.72 50.65
CA VAL A 60 -11.17 -29.45 50.73
C VAL A 60 -10.13 -28.72 49.87
N GLN A 61 -9.05 -28.27 50.51
CA GLN A 61 -7.81 -27.81 49.89
C GLN A 61 -7.00 -29.00 49.37
N ALA A 62 -6.44 -28.88 48.17
CA ALA A 62 -5.29 -29.67 47.75
C ALA A 62 -4.25 -28.76 47.08
N LYS A 63 -3.06 -28.76 47.68
CA LYS A 63 -1.85 -28.03 47.34
C LYS A 63 -1.04 -28.90 46.38
N VAL A 64 -0.65 -28.39 45.21
CA VAL A 64 0.32 -29.04 44.31
C VAL A 64 1.35 -28.00 43.88
N GLU A 65 2.60 -28.24 44.29
CA GLU A 65 3.81 -27.51 43.90
C GLU A 65 4.23 -27.90 42.48
N ALA A 66 4.72 -26.93 41.71
CA ALA A 66 5.34 -27.13 40.41
C ALA A 66 6.83 -26.72 40.47
N PRO A 67 7.76 -27.46 39.84
CA PRO A 67 9.19 -27.16 39.86
C PRO A 67 9.64 -26.19 38.75
N SER A 68 10.61 -25.33 39.08
CA SER A 68 11.32 -24.43 38.17
C SER A 68 12.19 -25.16 37.13
N PRO A 69 12.36 -24.61 35.91
CA PRO A 69 13.39 -25.06 34.98
C PRO A 69 14.70 -24.27 35.11
N ALA A 70 15.80 -25.00 34.92
CA ALA A 70 17.17 -24.55 35.02
C ALA A 70 17.63 -23.68 33.83
N VAL A 71 18.53 -22.75 34.15
CA VAL A 71 19.23 -21.84 33.25
C VAL A 71 20.46 -22.53 32.64
N VAL A 72 20.60 -22.48 31.32
CA VAL A 72 21.80 -22.94 30.59
C VAL A 72 22.52 -21.73 30.02
N ALA A 73 23.81 -21.58 30.36
CA ALA A 73 24.70 -20.52 29.89
C ALA A 73 25.44 -20.93 28.59
N PRO A 74 25.77 -19.99 27.69
CA PRO A 74 26.54 -20.27 26.48
C PRO A 74 28.07 -20.18 26.68
N PRO A 75 28.88 -20.84 25.84
CA PRO A 75 30.33 -20.95 26.02
C PRO A 75 31.12 -19.74 25.48
N SER A 76 32.27 -19.48 26.12
CA SER A 76 33.21 -18.40 25.83
C SER A 76 34.00 -18.60 24.53
N VAL A 77 34.17 -17.53 23.77
CA VAL A 77 35.07 -17.45 22.61
C VAL A 77 36.37 -16.73 23.02
N THR A 78 37.50 -17.37 22.71
CA THR A 78 38.87 -16.91 22.95
C THR A 78 39.30 -15.86 21.92
N ALA A 79 40.04 -14.84 22.38
CA ALA A 79 40.62 -13.77 21.59
C ALA A 79 42.04 -14.12 21.06
N PRO A 80 42.48 -13.56 19.91
CA PRO A 80 43.90 -13.48 19.57
C PRO A 80 44.44 -12.03 19.61
N THR A 81 45.45 -11.88 20.47
CA THR A 81 46.73 -11.15 20.34
C THR A 81 46.83 -9.80 19.60
N ALA A 82 47.26 -8.78 20.36
CA ALA A 82 47.63 -7.44 19.92
C ALA A 82 48.98 -7.38 19.18
N VAL A 83 49.08 -6.50 18.17
CA VAL A 83 50.32 -6.10 17.49
C VAL A 83 50.61 -4.62 17.83
N ALA A 84 51.89 -4.32 18.07
CA ALA A 84 52.41 -3.06 18.58
C ALA A 84 52.28 -1.85 17.62
N PRO A 85 52.26 -0.60 18.12
CA PRO A 85 52.05 0.60 17.31
C PRO A 85 53.35 1.11 16.65
N VAL A 86 53.24 1.53 15.39
CA VAL A 86 54.29 2.25 14.64
C VAL A 86 54.04 3.76 14.75
N ALA A 87 55.11 4.52 14.96
CA ALA A 87 55.09 5.97 15.18
C ALA A 87 54.64 6.78 13.93
N PRO A 88 53.97 7.94 14.10
CA PRO A 88 53.46 8.73 12.99
C PRO A 88 54.53 9.66 12.36
N VAL A 89 54.49 9.76 11.03
CA VAL A 89 55.29 10.68 10.20
C VAL A 89 54.61 12.06 10.13
N PRO A 90 55.34 13.20 10.07
CA PRO A 90 54.75 14.54 10.10
C PRO A 90 54.08 14.90 8.76
N VAL A 91 52.87 15.47 8.83
CA VAL A 91 52.11 16.00 7.68
C VAL A 91 52.49 17.47 7.46
N PRO A 92 52.77 17.91 6.22
CA PRO A 92 53.12 19.31 5.93
C PRO A 92 51.91 20.25 5.97
N GLU A 93 52.22 21.50 6.31
CA GLU A 93 51.35 22.62 6.66
C GLU A 93 50.45 23.08 5.50
N ALA A 94 49.18 23.38 5.80
CA ALA A 94 48.14 23.73 4.82
C ALA A 94 48.24 25.19 4.33
N ALA A 95 48.04 25.38 3.03
CA ALA A 95 47.97 26.67 2.33
C ALA A 95 46.77 27.54 2.79
N PRO A 96 46.82 28.88 2.57
CA PRO A 96 45.92 29.83 3.23
C PRO A 96 44.48 29.79 2.70
N LYS A 97 43.54 29.93 3.64
CA LYS A 97 42.08 29.93 3.41
C LYS A 97 41.64 31.22 2.69
N ALA A 98 40.95 31.07 1.57
CA ALA A 98 40.19 32.14 0.92
C ALA A 98 38.79 32.26 1.57
N GLU A 99 38.32 33.49 1.81
CA GLU A 99 36.94 33.77 2.23
C GLU A 99 35.95 33.41 1.11
N VAL A 100 34.90 32.66 1.45
CA VAL A 100 33.84 32.23 0.54
C VAL A 100 32.76 33.31 0.46
N LYS A 101 32.67 34.02 -0.67
CA LYS A 101 31.48 34.83 -1.03
C LYS A 101 30.32 33.91 -1.42
N ASP A 102 29.08 34.32 -1.14
CA ASP A 102 27.87 33.62 -1.59
C ASP A 102 27.83 33.55 -3.13
N THR A 103 27.92 32.33 -3.67
CA THR A 103 28.00 32.05 -5.11
C THR A 103 26.75 31.36 -5.67
N SER A 104 25.63 31.37 -4.97
CA SER A 104 24.40 30.73 -5.48
C SER A 104 23.58 31.68 -6.36
N GLY A 105 23.11 31.20 -7.52
CA GLY A 105 22.41 32.04 -8.49
C GLY A 105 23.32 32.92 -9.34
N LEU A 106 24.59 32.52 -9.52
CA LEU A 106 25.53 33.22 -10.40
C LEU A 106 25.03 33.23 -11.84
N THR A 107 25.17 34.38 -12.49
CA THR A 107 24.92 34.51 -13.93
C THR A 107 25.88 33.60 -14.69
N PRO A 108 25.40 32.79 -15.66
CA PRO A 108 26.27 31.96 -16.50
C PRO A 108 27.42 32.77 -17.11
N SER A 109 28.64 32.27 -16.88
CA SER A 109 29.88 32.91 -17.30
C SER A 109 30.28 32.57 -18.74
N SER A 110 29.79 31.45 -19.26
CA SER A 110 30.02 30.98 -20.63
C SER A 110 28.71 30.69 -21.39
N ASP A 111 28.78 30.65 -22.72
CA ASP A 111 27.64 30.24 -23.55
C ASP A 111 27.22 28.79 -23.30
N GLU A 112 28.16 27.93 -22.90
CA GLU A 112 27.88 26.55 -22.52
C GLU A 112 27.02 26.50 -21.24
N GLU A 113 27.38 27.28 -20.22
CA GLU A 113 26.57 27.38 -18.99
C GLU A 113 25.19 27.98 -19.25
N ARG A 114 25.06 28.94 -20.18
CA ARG A 114 23.74 29.47 -20.57
C ARG A 114 22.86 28.38 -21.16
N ARG A 115 23.41 27.58 -22.07
CA ARG A 115 22.67 26.44 -22.66
C ARG A 115 22.26 25.43 -21.61
N VAL A 116 23.16 25.10 -20.67
CA VAL A 116 22.83 24.22 -19.54
C VAL A 116 21.67 24.81 -18.74
N LEU A 117 21.75 26.09 -18.36
CA LEU A 117 20.71 26.78 -17.60
C LEU A 117 19.35 26.73 -18.30
N ASP A 118 19.32 27.03 -19.60
CA ASP A 118 18.09 27.07 -20.40
C ASP A 118 17.40 25.70 -20.43
N VAL A 119 18.16 24.65 -20.73
CA VAL A 119 17.63 23.27 -20.78
C VAL A 119 17.17 22.83 -19.40
N VAL A 120 17.98 22.97 -18.34
CA VAL A 120 17.60 22.46 -17.02
C VAL A 120 16.45 23.24 -16.38
N LYS A 121 16.32 24.55 -16.65
CA LYS A 121 15.12 25.30 -16.25
C LYS A 121 13.86 24.80 -16.97
N LYS A 122 13.96 24.53 -18.27
CA LYS A 122 12.86 23.94 -19.05
C LYS A 122 12.50 22.53 -18.55
N ARG A 123 13.45 21.78 -17.99
CA ARG A 123 13.28 20.42 -17.45
C ARG A 123 13.14 20.34 -15.92
N ALA A 124 13.07 21.48 -15.22
CA ALA A 124 12.84 21.50 -13.78
C ALA A 124 11.42 21.00 -13.46
N GLY A 125 11.29 20.17 -12.42
CA GLY A 125 10.14 19.29 -12.21
C GLY A 125 10.44 17.89 -12.76
N VAL A 126 10.51 16.88 -11.90
CA VAL A 126 10.85 15.50 -12.31
C VAL A 126 9.78 14.84 -13.19
N TYR A 127 8.58 15.42 -13.27
CA TYR A 127 7.46 14.97 -14.10
C TYR A 127 7.20 15.93 -15.27
N LYS A 128 6.64 15.39 -16.36
CA LYS A 128 6.14 16.18 -17.51
C LYS A 128 5.00 17.10 -17.08
N ASP A 129 4.09 16.60 -16.26
CA ASP A 129 3.05 17.40 -15.62
C ASP A 129 3.59 18.02 -14.33
N LYS A 130 4.13 19.23 -14.47
CA LYS A 130 4.78 19.96 -13.38
C LYS A 130 3.79 20.52 -12.38
N ASP A 131 2.58 20.82 -12.83
CA ASP A 131 1.53 21.44 -12.02
C ASP A 131 0.90 20.40 -11.09
N ALA A 132 0.84 19.13 -11.52
CA ALA A 132 0.42 18.01 -10.69
C ALA A 132 1.41 17.67 -9.55
N HIS A 133 2.69 18.05 -9.69
CA HIS A 133 3.77 17.67 -8.78
C HIS A 133 4.64 18.85 -8.33
N PRO A 134 4.04 19.89 -7.70
CA PRO A 134 4.75 21.10 -7.29
C PRO A 134 5.87 20.83 -6.27
N GLU A 135 5.80 19.73 -5.52
CA GLU A 135 6.81 19.32 -4.55
C GLU A 135 8.20 19.07 -5.19
N PHE A 136 8.25 18.79 -6.49
CA PHE A 136 9.48 18.53 -7.24
C PHE A 136 9.88 19.69 -8.17
N ALA A 137 9.18 20.83 -8.14
CA ALA A 137 9.40 21.95 -9.05
C ALA A 137 10.84 22.49 -9.05
N SER A 138 11.58 22.28 -7.96
CA SER A 138 12.99 22.69 -7.82
C SER A 138 13.98 21.53 -7.97
N VAL A 139 13.59 20.44 -8.61
CA VAL A 139 14.43 19.25 -8.82
C VAL A 139 14.47 18.94 -10.31
N VAL A 140 15.64 18.62 -10.84
CA VAL A 140 15.81 18.11 -12.21
C VAL A 140 16.31 16.67 -12.18
N LEU A 141 15.67 15.81 -12.96
CA LEU A 141 16.17 14.46 -13.23
C LEU A 141 17.23 14.54 -14.33
N LEU A 142 18.38 13.93 -14.08
CA LEU A 142 19.55 13.98 -14.94
C LEU A 142 20.07 12.57 -15.19
N THR A 143 20.38 12.26 -16.44
CA THR A 143 21.15 11.05 -16.80
C THR A 143 22.33 11.43 -17.69
N ALA A 144 23.21 10.47 -17.97
CA ALA A 144 24.36 10.67 -18.84
C ALA A 144 24.47 9.52 -19.84
N ALA A 145 24.77 9.85 -21.10
CA ALA A 145 24.99 8.87 -22.14
C ALA A 145 26.06 9.35 -23.12
N ASN A 146 26.76 8.39 -23.73
CA ASN A 146 27.46 8.60 -24.98
C ASN A 146 26.80 7.75 -26.06
N TYR A 147 27.07 8.02 -27.33
CA TYR A 147 26.32 7.36 -28.40
C TYR A 147 26.48 5.83 -28.41
N ALA A 148 27.60 5.31 -27.95
CA ALA A 148 27.85 3.86 -27.92
C ALA A 148 26.93 3.11 -26.93
N TYR A 149 26.35 3.81 -25.96
CA TYR A 149 25.40 3.28 -24.98
C TYR A 149 23.94 3.70 -25.24
N PHE A 150 23.62 4.20 -26.44
CA PHE A 150 22.27 4.71 -26.74
C PHE A 150 21.17 3.66 -26.68
N SER A 151 21.46 2.39 -26.95
CA SER A 151 20.50 1.31 -26.74
C SER A 151 20.06 1.20 -25.28
N ILE A 152 21.03 1.29 -24.35
CA ILE A 152 20.77 1.27 -22.91
C ILE A 152 20.01 2.53 -22.50
N TYR A 153 20.46 3.70 -22.96
CA TYR A 153 19.75 4.96 -22.73
C TYR A 153 18.32 4.94 -23.27
N ASN A 154 18.07 4.38 -24.46
CA ASN A 154 16.73 4.33 -25.04
C ASN A 154 15.83 3.37 -24.25
N ASN A 155 16.35 2.24 -23.75
CA ASN A 155 15.61 1.38 -22.83
C ASN A 155 15.28 2.12 -21.52
N TRP A 156 16.23 2.87 -20.97
CA TRP A 156 16.01 3.71 -19.80
C TRP A 156 14.97 4.80 -20.07
N ARG A 157 15.09 5.52 -21.18
CA ARG A 157 14.16 6.55 -21.66
C ARG A 157 12.75 6.00 -21.73
N CYS A 158 12.56 4.87 -22.40
CA CYS A 158 11.24 4.26 -22.54
C CYS A 158 10.63 3.91 -21.18
N ASN A 159 11.45 3.47 -20.21
CA ASN A 159 10.99 3.25 -18.84
C ASN A 159 10.65 4.56 -18.11
N ALA A 160 11.47 5.60 -18.22
CA ALA A 160 11.20 6.90 -17.63
C ALA A 160 9.91 7.54 -18.21
N GLU A 161 9.68 7.41 -19.52
CA GLU A 161 8.49 7.93 -20.20
C GLU A 161 7.20 7.25 -19.75
N ARG A 162 7.24 5.94 -19.47
CA ARG A 162 6.10 5.19 -18.93
C ARG A 162 5.59 5.75 -17.59
N HIS A 163 6.49 6.34 -16.81
CA HIS A 163 6.19 6.95 -15.50
C HIS A 163 5.94 8.46 -15.59
N GLY A 164 5.79 9.01 -16.81
CA GLY A 164 5.49 10.43 -17.00
C GLY A 164 6.64 11.37 -16.60
N LEU A 165 7.87 10.87 -16.50
CA LEU A 165 9.02 11.66 -16.04
C LEU A 165 9.51 12.63 -17.12
N ASP A 166 10.10 13.75 -16.69
CA ASP A 166 10.88 14.66 -17.53
C ASP A 166 12.33 14.75 -17.02
N TRP A 167 13.29 14.87 -17.93
CA TRP A 167 14.71 14.81 -17.59
C TRP A 167 15.59 15.55 -18.60
N ALA A 168 16.83 15.84 -18.21
CA ALA A 168 17.90 16.26 -19.09
C ALA A 168 18.97 15.17 -19.23
N VAL A 169 19.79 15.22 -20.29
CA VAL A 169 20.80 14.19 -20.57
C VAL A 169 22.15 14.84 -20.82
N ILE A 170 23.16 14.48 -20.03
CA ILE A 170 24.55 14.79 -20.31
C ILE A 170 25.00 13.97 -21.53
N ALA A 171 25.16 14.63 -22.66
CA ALA A 171 25.71 14.07 -23.88
C ALA A 171 27.23 14.12 -23.80
N ASN A 172 27.86 12.97 -23.59
CA ASN A 172 29.31 12.85 -23.47
C ASN A 172 30.02 12.91 -24.83
N ASP A 173 29.31 12.85 -25.96
CA ASP A 173 29.87 13.08 -27.28
C ASP A 173 28.89 13.84 -28.20
N ASP A 174 29.43 14.37 -29.31
CA ASP A 174 28.64 15.19 -30.24
C ASP A 174 27.51 14.40 -30.87
N LYS A 175 27.73 13.11 -31.16
CA LYS A 175 26.72 12.26 -31.78
C LYS A 175 25.54 12.00 -30.84
N ALA A 176 25.79 11.79 -29.55
CA ALA A 176 24.74 11.72 -28.55
C ALA A 176 23.95 13.03 -28.49
N PHE A 177 24.64 14.18 -28.54
CA PHE A 177 24.00 15.48 -28.50
C PHE A 177 23.13 15.73 -29.74
N GLU A 178 23.60 15.38 -30.94
CA GLU A 178 22.85 15.45 -32.20
C GLU A 178 21.54 14.67 -32.11
N GLU A 179 21.58 13.46 -31.54
CA GLU A 179 20.43 12.56 -31.45
C GLU A 179 19.44 12.96 -30.34
N LEU A 180 19.93 13.59 -29.27
CA LEU A 180 19.09 14.11 -28.18
C LEU A 180 18.43 15.44 -28.54
N GLY A 181 19.09 16.24 -29.39
CA GLY A 181 18.70 17.60 -29.72
C GLY A 181 18.92 18.60 -28.57
N PRO A 182 18.87 19.90 -28.87
CA PRO A 182 19.16 20.98 -27.91
C PRO A 182 18.11 21.11 -26.80
N ASP A 183 16.93 20.49 -26.96
CA ASP A 183 15.83 20.57 -25.99
C ASP A 183 16.01 19.66 -24.77
N ARG A 184 16.94 18.70 -24.85
CA ARG A 184 17.14 17.67 -23.81
C ARG A 184 18.61 17.34 -23.59
N GLY A 185 19.43 17.43 -24.64
CA GLY A 185 20.86 17.21 -24.57
C GLY A 185 21.59 18.37 -23.90
N LEU A 186 22.52 18.02 -23.02
CA LEU A 186 23.52 18.90 -22.41
C LEU A 186 24.87 18.41 -22.88
N LEU A 187 25.50 19.10 -23.84
CA LEU A 187 26.86 18.73 -24.24
C LEU A 187 27.78 18.88 -23.02
N ALA A 188 28.50 17.80 -22.69
CA ALA A 188 29.32 17.77 -21.48
C ALA A 188 30.38 18.90 -21.49
N ILE A 189 30.43 19.69 -20.42
CA ILE A 189 31.46 20.72 -20.24
C ILE A 189 32.72 20.03 -19.73
N GLY A 190 33.57 19.60 -20.66
CA GLY A 190 34.76 18.81 -20.35
C GLY A 190 35.25 18.01 -21.55
N GLU A 191 35.78 16.81 -21.27
CA GLU A 191 36.29 15.93 -22.32
C GLU A 191 35.13 15.17 -22.97
N LYS A 192 35.10 15.17 -24.31
CA LYS A 192 34.14 14.35 -25.06
C LYS A 192 34.60 12.90 -25.06
N VAL A 193 33.73 12.00 -24.61
CA VAL A 193 34.02 10.58 -24.45
C VAL A 193 33.10 9.74 -25.35
N SER A 194 33.60 9.42 -26.54
CA SER A 194 32.95 8.48 -27.46
C SER A 194 33.38 7.03 -27.25
N GLY A 195 32.54 6.11 -27.74
CA GLY A 195 32.81 4.68 -27.74
C GLY A 195 32.44 3.96 -26.43
N MET A 196 32.52 2.64 -26.44
CA MET A 196 32.32 1.82 -25.24
C MET A 196 33.56 1.91 -24.36
N ASN A 197 33.35 2.31 -23.10
CA ASN A 197 34.41 2.44 -22.12
C ASN A 197 34.03 1.59 -20.91
N GLY A 198 34.84 0.57 -20.64
CA GLY A 198 34.67 -0.33 -19.52
C GLY A 198 35.34 0.20 -18.25
N TRP A 199 35.11 -0.51 -17.15
CA TRP A 199 35.69 -0.21 -15.84
C TRP A 199 37.22 -0.17 -15.91
N GLY A 200 37.82 0.86 -15.31
CA GLY A 200 39.27 1.05 -15.28
C GLY A 200 39.89 1.66 -16.55
N SER A 201 39.08 2.22 -17.47
CA SER A 201 39.59 3.02 -18.59
C SER A 201 39.69 4.51 -18.22
N ALA A 202 40.74 5.20 -18.65
CA ALA A 202 40.90 6.65 -18.41
C ALA A 202 39.72 7.48 -18.95
N LYS A 203 39.07 6.99 -19.99
CA LYS A 203 37.84 7.57 -20.56
C LYS A 203 36.65 7.47 -19.61
N LEU A 204 36.55 6.42 -18.80
CA LEU A 204 35.51 6.31 -17.77
C LEU A 204 35.70 7.36 -16.67
N ASP A 205 36.94 7.67 -16.31
CA ASP A 205 37.25 8.73 -15.35
C ASP A 205 36.78 10.09 -15.89
N SER A 206 36.92 10.33 -17.20
CA SER A 206 36.38 11.52 -17.87
C SER A 206 34.85 11.58 -17.84
N VAL A 207 34.15 10.45 -18.01
CA VAL A 207 32.68 10.38 -17.85
C VAL A 207 32.26 10.70 -16.42
N GLY A 208 32.93 10.11 -15.43
CA GLY A 208 32.67 10.39 -14.01
C GLY A 208 32.92 11.87 -13.65
N ARG A 209 33.99 12.45 -14.21
CA ARG A 209 34.31 13.87 -14.06
C ARG A 209 33.24 14.77 -14.68
N ASN A 210 32.80 14.46 -15.91
CA ASN A 210 31.72 15.19 -16.58
C ASN A 210 30.43 15.13 -15.75
N LYS A 211 30.08 13.96 -15.22
CA LYS A 211 28.92 13.75 -14.34
C LYS A 211 28.96 14.66 -13.11
N MET A 212 30.05 14.62 -12.33
CA MET A 212 30.17 15.44 -11.12
C MET A 212 30.21 16.94 -11.44
N PHE A 213 30.90 17.32 -12.52
CA PHE A 213 31.01 18.72 -12.93
C PHE A 213 29.68 19.30 -13.43
N MET A 214 28.89 18.53 -14.18
CA MET A 214 27.59 18.97 -14.65
C MET A 214 26.58 19.10 -13.49
N VAL A 215 26.60 18.18 -12.52
CA VAL A 215 25.80 18.28 -11.29
C VAL A 215 26.16 19.56 -10.51
N LEU A 216 27.46 19.81 -10.30
CA LEU A 216 27.96 21.05 -9.70
C LEU A 216 27.47 22.30 -10.45
N THR A 217 27.61 22.29 -11.78
CA THR A 217 27.22 23.41 -12.64
C THR A 217 25.75 23.73 -12.47
N ILE A 218 24.87 22.72 -12.54
CA ILE A 218 23.42 22.88 -12.40
C ILE A 218 23.06 23.45 -11.01
N MET A 219 23.61 22.88 -9.94
CA MET A 219 23.35 23.39 -8.58
C MET A 219 23.80 24.84 -8.42
N ARG A 220 24.92 25.23 -9.03
CA ARG A 220 25.47 26.59 -8.95
C ARG A 220 24.64 27.62 -9.73
N ILE A 221 24.34 27.33 -11.00
CA ILE A 221 23.75 28.33 -11.91
C ILE A 221 22.22 28.31 -11.96
N ALA A 222 21.60 27.17 -11.63
CA ALA A 222 20.14 27.02 -11.67
C ALA A 222 19.48 26.97 -10.28
N ASP A 223 20.28 26.79 -9.21
CA ASP A 223 19.78 26.59 -7.83
C ASP A 223 18.75 25.45 -7.70
N LEU A 224 18.92 24.40 -8.53
CA LEU A 224 18.08 23.21 -8.53
C LEU A 224 18.73 22.06 -7.77
N GLY A 225 17.92 21.24 -7.11
CA GLY A 225 18.33 19.90 -6.72
C GLY A 225 18.47 19.00 -7.95
N VAL A 226 19.39 18.05 -7.90
CA VAL A 226 19.66 17.12 -9.01
C VAL A 226 19.44 15.70 -8.53
N VAL A 227 18.56 14.97 -9.19
CA VAL A 227 18.52 13.51 -9.11
C VAL A 227 19.30 12.99 -10.30
N PHE A 228 20.44 12.36 -10.05
CA PHE A 228 21.26 11.77 -11.09
C PHE A 228 21.01 10.26 -11.16
N THR A 229 20.87 9.72 -12.36
CA THR A 229 20.82 8.27 -12.62
C THR A 229 21.68 7.87 -13.82
N ASP A 230 22.49 6.83 -13.69
CA ASP A 230 23.15 6.19 -14.83
C ASP A 230 22.08 5.58 -15.75
N ALA A 231 22.37 5.51 -17.05
CA ALA A 231 21.43 4.98 -18.04
C ALA A 231 21.13 3.48 -17.84
N ASP A 232 21.94 2.75 -17.08
CA ASP A 232 21.70 1.35 -16.73
C ASP A 232 21.03 1.13 -15.37
N ASN A 233 20.49 2.18 -14.75
CA ASN A 233 19.58 2.10 -13.62
C ASN A 233 18.13 2.25 -14.09
N MET A 234 17.49 1.11 -14.36
CA MET A 234 16.15 1.04 -14.95
C MET A 234 15.05 1.35 -13.94
N PHE A 235 14.04 2.13 -14.36
CA PHE A 235 12.86 2.48 -13.56
C PHE A 235 11.72 1.52 -13.86
N LEU A 236 11.49 0.57 -12.95
CA LEU A 236 10.43 -0.45 -13.07
C LEU A 236 9.11 0.07 -12.51
N GLY A 237 9.20 0.91 -11.48
CA GLY A 237 8.14 1.79 -11.01
C GLY A 237 8.63 3.24 -11.00
N ASP A 238 7.75 4.15 -10.60
CA ASP A 238 8.09 5.56 -10.39
C ASP A 238 8.89 5.72 -9.08
N PRO A 239 10.19 6.09 -9.13
CA PRO A 239 11.01 6.27 -7.93
C PRO A 239 10.62 7.50 -7.09
N PHE A 240 9.75 8.37 -7.62
CA PHE A 240 9.29 9.60 -6.97
C PHE A 240 7.85 9.50 -6.43
N ALA A 241 7.14 8.41 -6.71
CA ALA A 241 5.79 8.17 -6.23
C ALA A 241 5.69 8.16 -4.69
N GLN A 242 4.51 8.53 -4.17
CA GLN A 242 4.25 8.53 -2.74
C GLN A 242 4.38 7.12 -2.14
N GLY A 243 5.12 7.00 -1.03
CA GLY A 243 5.40 5.71 -0.40
C GLY A 243 6.63 4.99 -0.97
N VAL A 244 7.25 5.51 -2.03
CA VAL A 244 8.57 5.06 -2.50
C VAL A 244 9.66 5.85 -1.79
N HIS A 245 10.65 5.13 -1.28
CA HIS A 245 11.64 5.68 -0.35
C HIS A 245 12.36 6.93 -0.89
N LEU A 246 12.83 6.94 -2.15
CA LEU A 246 13.50 8.13 -2.71
C LEU A 246 12.58 9.35 -2.78
N GLY A 247 11.38 9.21 -3.34
CA GLY A 247 10.39 10.28 -3.41
C GLY A 247 10.03 10.85 -2.04
N ASP A 248 9.81 9.98 -1.05
CA ASP A 248 9.52 10.38 0.34
C ASP A 248 10.69 11.15 0.98
N LEU A 249 11.94 10.71 0.75
CA LEU A 249 13.12 11.41 1.25
C LEU A 249 13.27 12.80 0.63
N ILE A 250 13.03 12.95 -0.68
CA ILE A 250 13.09 14.26 -1.37
C ILE A 250 11.97 15.18 -0.86
N ARG A 251 10.72 14.69 -0.81
CA ARG A 251 9.55 15.44 -0.31
C ARG A 251 9.71 15.92 1.13
N SER A 252 10.49 15.19 1.94
CA SER A 252 10.76 15.59 3.32
C SER A 252 11.54 16.91 3.45
N GLY A 253 12.32 17.28 2.43
CA GLY A 253 13.23 18.45 2.49
C GLY A 253 14.33 18.35 3.56
N LYS A 254 14.56 17.17 4.15
CA LYS A 254 15.48 17.00 5.29
C LYS A 254 16.92 16.71 4.91
N TYR A 255 17.19 16.20 3.71
CA TYR A 255 18.49 15.65 3.34
C TYR A 255 19.14 16.49 2.25
N ASP A 256 20.45 16.72 2.40
CA ASP A 256 21.29 17.42 1.44
C ASP A 256 21.77 16.45 0.34
N TYR A 257 21.89 15.17 0.69
CA TYR A 257 22.32 14.08 -0.19
C TYR A 257 21.54 12.78 0.09
N VAL A 258 21.05 12.09 -0.93
CA VAL A 258 20.43 10.75 -0.80
C VAL A 258 21.08 9.82 -1.83
N TYR A 259 21.42 8.60 -1.47
CA TYR A 259 22.24 7.73 -2.33
C TYR A 259 21.80 6.27 -2.32
N GLN A 260 22.07 5.56 -3.42
CA GLN A 260 21.86 4.13 -3.52
C GLN A 260 23.04 3.37 -2.88
N GLU A 261 22.81 2.38 -2.02
CA GLU A 261 23.90 1.57 -1.46
C GLU A 261 24.57 0.69 -2.52
N GLU A 262 25.88 0.47 -2.36
CA GLU A 262 26.65 -0.41 -3.23
C GLU A 262 26.71 -1.82 -2.63
N LEU A 263 25.71 -2.65 -2.95
CA LEU A 263 25.56 -3.99 -2.39
C LEU A 263 25.45 -5.01 -3.52
N ALA A 264 26.45 -5.87 -3.71
CA ALA A 264 26.42 -6.91 -4.75
C ALA A 264 25.34 -7.99 -4.55
N LYS A 265 24.73 -8.04 -3.35
CA LYS A 265 23.68 -8.99 -2.98
C LYS A 265 22.70 -8.36 -2.00
N ALA A 266 21.54 -8.99 -1.86
CA ALA A 266 20.54 -8.59 -0.88
C ALA A 266 21.15 -8.57 0.54
N PRO A 267 20.99 -7.45 1.28
CA PRO A 267 21.43 -7.40 2.67
C PRO A 267 20.46 -8.19 3.57
N ALA A 268 20.84 -8.40 4.83
CA ALA A 268 19.94 -8.97 5.83
C ALA A 268 18.79 -8.00 6.16
N LYS A 269 17.66 -8.50 6.69
CA LYS A 269 16.49 -7.66 7.02
C LYS A 269 16.77 -6.58 8.07
N ASP A 270 17.77 -6.80 8.92
CA ASP A 270 18.24 -5.93 9.99
C ASP A 270 19.53 -5.16 9.61
N HIS A 271 19.82 -5.06 8.31
CA HIS A 271 20.99 -4.34 7.81
C HIS A 271 20.99 -2.89 8.26
N VAL A 272 22.08 -2.52 8.94
CA VAL A 272 22.35 -1.15 9.36
C VAL A 272 23.31 -0.53 8.36
N VAL A 273 22.88 0.59 7.79
CA VAL A 273 23.63 1.31 6.76
C VAL A 273 24.90 1.88 7.37
N PRO A 274 26.10 1.53 6.87
CA PRO A 274 27.37 1.99 7.46
C PRO A 274 27.67 3.46 7.13
N GLY A 275 27.04 4.00 6.09
CA GLY A 275 27.20 5.38 5.64
C GLY A 275 28.59 5.70 5.07
N ASP A 276 29.40 4.67 4.81
CA ASP A 276 30.82 4.77 4.42
C ASP A 276 31.08 4.55 2.92
N GLY A 277 30.07 4.13 2.18
CA GLY A 277 30.16 3.85 0.76
C GLY A 277 28.78 3.73 0.13
N GLY A 278 28.75 3.84 -1.19
CA GLY A 278 27.52 3.81 -1.97
C GLY A 278 27.78 3.96 -3.45
N ASN A 279 26.74 3.76 -4.24
CA ASN A 279 26.80 3.87 -5.68
C ASN A 279 26.51 5.31 -6.13
N THR A 280 27.37 5.91 -6.95
CA THR A 280 27.14 7.27 -7.49
C THR A 280 26.31 7.26 -8.77
N GLY A 281 25.94 6.10 -9.28
CA GLY A 281 25.04 5.95 -10.42
C GLY A 281 23.58 6.17 -10.11
N PHE A 282 23.17 6.32 -8.84
CA PHE A 282 21.83 6.81 -8.51
C PHE A 282 21.81 7.58 -7.19
N PHE A 283 21.63 8.91 -7.27
CA PHE A 283 21.63 9.77 -6.09
C PHE A 283 20.79 11.05 -6.29
N TYR A 284 20.51 11.73 -5.19
CA TYR A 284 19.96 13.08 -5.13
C TYR A 284 20.91 14.00 -4.35
N ALA A 285 21.14 15.21 -4.85
CA ALA A 285 21.91 16.26 -4.17
C ALA A 285 21.21 17.61 -4.34
N THR A 286 21.20 18.46 -3.31
CA THR A 286 20.53 19.77 -3.39
C THR A 286 21.28 20.90 -2.69
N PRO A 287 21.41 22.09 -3.33
CA PRO A 287 21.96 23.27 -2.69
C PRO A 287 20.92 24.03 -1.86
N ARG A 288 19.62 23.69 -1.99
CA ARG A 288 18.53 24.46 -1.37
C ARG A 288 18.46 24.25 0.14
N ASN A 289 18.76 23.04 0.60
CA ASN A 289 18.77 22.71 2.02
C ASN A 289 20.05 23.23 2.69
N ASN A 290 21.18 23.16 1.97
CA ASN A 290 22.45 23.68 2.42
C ASN A 290 23.33 24.10 1.23
N LYS A 291 23.62 25.40 1.12
CA LYS A 291 24.42 25.97 0.02
C LYS A 291 25.85 25.43 -0.03
N LYS A 292 26.36 24.91 1.09
CA LYS A 292 27.67 24.25 1.17
C LYS A 292 27.76 22.97 0.33
N MET A 293 26.64 22.42 -0.14
CA MET A 293 26.65 21.34 -1.13
C MET A 293 27.35 21.74 -2.44
N ILE A 294 27.27 23.01 -2.84
CA ILE A 294 28.02 23.54 -4.00
C ILE A 294 29.52 23.44 -3.74
N SER A 295 29.97 23.88 -2.56
CA SER A 295 31.37 23.80 -2.15
C SER A 295 31.84 22.34 -2.02
N PHE A 296 30.99 21.45 -1.51
CA PHE A 296 31.32 20.03 -1.39
C PHE A 296 31.54 19.39 -2.76
N PHE A 297 30.63 19.60 -3.71
CA PHE A 297 30.81 19.11 -5.08
C PHE A 297 31.99 19.80 -5.80
N THR A 298 32.33 21.03 -5.44
CA THR A 298 33.56 21.69 -5.91
C THR A 298 34.80 20.93 -5.44
N ASP A 299 34.85 20.54 -4.16
CA ASP A 299 35.95 19.72 -3.63
C ASP A 299 35.99 18.32 -4.26
N VAL A 300 34.84 17.70 -4.53
CA VAL A 300 34.76 16.42 -5.26
C VAL A 300 35.36 16.55 -6.65
N VAL A 301 34.93 17.55 -7.44
CA VAL A 301 35.48 17.77 -8.80
C VAL A 301 36.98 18.07 -8.75
N ALA A 302 37.42 18.91 -7.81
CA ALA A 302 38.84 19.24 -7.66
C ALA A 302 39.68 18.01 -7.32
N GLU A 303 39.17 17.12 -6.46
CA GLU A 303 39.85 15.86 -6.14
C GLU A 303 39.87 14.90 -7.35
N VAL A 304 38.79 14.84 -8.13
CA VAL A 304 38.75 14.08 -9.39
C VAL A 304 39.81 14.59 -10.37
N ASP A 305 39.87 15.90 -10.59
CA ASP A 305 40.85 16.51 -11.51
C ASP A 305 42.30 16.28 -11.01
N ARG A 306 42.56 16.47 -9.71
CA ARG A 306 43.87 16.22 -9.09
C ARG A 306 44.32 14.76 -9.25
N GLN A 307 43.45 13.81 -8.96
CA GLN A 307 43.80 12.40 -9.07
C GLN A 307 44.05 12.02 -10.54
N ARG A 308 43.24 12.52 -11.48
CA ARG A 308 43.43 12.29 -12.93
C ARG A 308 44.79 12.80 -13.41
N GLU A 309 45.21 13.98 -12.97
CA GLU A 309 46.55 14.51 -13.26
C GLU A 309 47.67 13.62 -12.68
N ASP A 310 47.52 13.13 -11.45
CA ASP A 310 48.49 12.23 -10.82
C ASP A 310 48.61 10.89 -11.55
N ALA A 311 47.47 10.29 -11.93
CA ALA A 311 47.45 9.05 -12.71
C ALA A 311 48.10 9.19 -14.09
N PHE A 312 47.87 10.33 -14.74
CA PHE A 312 48.53 10.66 -16.00
C PHE A 312 50.06 10.73 -15.84
N ARG A 313 50.55 11.27 -14.71
CA ARG A 313 51.98 11.34 -14.39
C ARG A 313 52.60 9.99 -14.01
N ARG A 314 51.83 9.06 -13.45
CA ARG A 314 52.31 7.75 -12.95
C ARG A 314 52.23 6.60 -13.97
N PHE A 315 52.33 6.89 -15.27
CA PHE A 315 52.29 5.87 -16.35
C PHE A 315 51.01 5.02 -16.38
N GLY A 316 49.83 5.62 -16.15
CA GLY A 316 48.55 4.97 -16.44
C GLY A 316 47.99 4.10 -15.31
N GLU A 317 48.37 4.37 -14.05
CA GLU A 317 47.67 3.82 -12.89
C GLU A 317 46.20 4.29 -12.87
N ARG A 318 45.30 3.35 -12.58
CA ARG A 318 43.84 3.54 -12.66
C ARG A 318 43.32 4.10 -11.34
N LEU A 319 42.48 5.13 -11.37
CA LEU A 319 41.96 5.79 -10.16
C LEU A 319 40.62 5.21 -9.68
N GLY A 320 39.92 4.52 -10.58
CA GLY A 320 38.50 4.27 -10.42
C GLY A 320 37.68 5.51 -10.81
N ALA A 321 36.43 5.29 -11.19
CA ALA A 321 35.52 6.34 -11.64
C ALA A 321 35.20 7.38 -10.53
N ASP A 322 34.20 8.23 -10.75
CA ASP A 322 33.73 9.24 -9.78
C ASP A 322 33.38 8.67 -8.40
N GLN A 323 32.94 7.42 -8.31
CA GLN A 323 32.44 6.81 -7.08
C GLN A 323 33.49 6.67 -5.95
N PRO A 324 34.64 6.00 -6.13
CA PRO A 324 35.69 5.96 -5.11
C PRO A 324 36.13 7.35 -4.62
N ILE A 325 36.22 8.31 -5.54
CA ILE A 325 36.70 9.67 -5.24
C ILE A 325 35.65 10.43 -4.43
N PHE A 326 34.37 10.36 -4.80
CA PHE A 326 33.28 10.95 -4.04
C PHE A 326 33.28 10.45 -2.59
N TRP A 327 33.37 9.13 -2.40
CA TRP A 327 33.36 8.55 -1.06
C TRP A 327 34.64 8.82 -0.29
N GLN A 328 35.80 8.94 -0.94
CA GLN A 328 37.02 9.41 -0.29
C GLN A 328 36.83 10.83 0.30
N VAL A 329 36.20 11.74 -0.44
CA VAL A 329 35.90 13.10 0.04
C VAL A 329 34.87 13.05 1.18
N MET A 330 33.81 12.24 1.05
CA MET A 330 32.84 12.02 2.13
C MET A 330 33.50 11.46 3.40
N GLN A 331 34.44 10.51 3.27
CA GLN A 331 35.15 9.94 4.42
C GLN A 331 36.09 10.93 5.09
N LYS A 332 36.77 11.76 4.29
CA LYS A 332 37.54 12.88 4.82
C LYS A 332 36.63 13.82 5.63
N LEU A 333 35.40 14.05 5.18
CA LEU A 333 34.43 14.84 5.94
C LEU A 333 34.02 14.13 7.25
N ARG A 334 33.68 12.84 7.20
CA ARG A 334 33.29 12.03 8.38
C ARG A 334 34.38 11.98 9.45
N SER A 335 35.64 11.95 9.04
CA SER A 335 36.80 11.82 9.92
C SER A 335 37.33 13.14 10.50
N THR A 336 36.72 14.28 10.17
CA THR A 336 37.19 15.59 10.66
C THR A 336 37.04 15.80 12.17
N GLY A 337 36.14 15.07 12.83
CA GLY A 337 35.85 15.23 14.25
C GLY A 337 35.38 16.65 14.62
N GLY A 338 34.57 17.28 13.75
CA GLY A 338 34.03 18.63 13.97
C GLY A 338 34.92 19.78 13.50
N LYS A 339 36.08 19.48 12.90
CA LYS A 339 36.89 20.46 12.16
C LYS A 339 36.28 20.75 10.80
N VAL A 340 36.60 21.91 10.22
CA VAL A 340 36.15 22.26 8.87
C VAL A 340 36.76 21.28 7.86
N GLY A 341 35.91 20.50 7.22
CA GLY A 341 36.21 19.54 6.18
C GLY A 341 35.75 20.00 4.79
N PRO A 342 35.65 19.05 3.84
CA PRO A 342 35.14 19.31 2.50
C PRO A 342 33.79 20.03 2.49
N GLY A 343 33.61 20.93 1.53
CA GLY A 343 32.46 21.80 1.41
C GLY A 343 32.31 22.82 2.54
N SER A 344 33.34 22.97 3.39
CA SER A 344 33.24 23.72 4.65
C SER A 344 32.22 23.16 5.65
N PHE A 345 31.83 21.88 5.49
CA PHE A 345 31.06 21.16 6.50
C PHE A 345 31.95 20.76 7.68
N ARG A 346 31.36 20.62 8.86
CA ARG A 346 32.06 20.17 10.08
C ARG A 346 31.61 18.78 10.51
N CYS A 347 30.34 18.47 10.30
CA CYS A 347 29.72 17.21 10.71
C CYS A 347 28.95 16.58 9.56
N VAL A 348 28.68 15.28 9.68
CA VAL A 348 27.66 14.62 8.87
C VAL A 348 26.64 13.96 9.77
N HIS A 349 25.45 13.76 9.24
CA HIS A 349 24.37 13.06 9.91
C HIS A 349 23.70 12.11 8.93
N LEU A 350 24.02 10.82 9.05
CA LEU A 350 23.33 9.76 8.32
C LEU A 350 21.96 9.53 8.99
N CYS A 351 20.90 9.37 8.19
CA CYS A 351 19.58 9.04 8.69
C CYS A 351 19.61 7.83 9.65
N SER A 352 18.78 7.87 10.68
CA SER A 352 18.68 6.82 11.72
C SER A 352 19.97 6.58 12.53
N SER A 353 20.96 7.47 12.46
CA SER A 353 22.18 7.44 13.27
C SER A 353 22.43 8.78 13.96
N THR A 354 23.37 8.82 14.90
CA THR A 354 23.82 10.07 15.50
C THR A 354 24.77 10.82 14.56
N ALA A 355 24.72 12.15 14.57
CA ALA A 355 25.70 12.96 13.87
C ALA A 355 27.14 12.65 14.34
N THR A 356 28.12 12.78 13.45
CA THR A 356 29.53 12.47 13.76
C THR A 356 30.17 13.45 14.75
N CYS A 357 29.54 14.61 14.97
CA CYS A 357 29.94 15.63 15.93
C CYS A 357 28.79 16.62 16.17
N GLU A 358 28.96 17.50 17.15
CA GLU A 358 28.05 18.62 17.40
C GLU A 358 28.43 19.81 16.51
N ALA A 359 27.51 20.23 15.64
CA ALA A 359 27.60 21.46 14.87
C ALA A 359 26.21 22.01 14.54
N SER A 360 26.15 23.22 13.98
CA SER A 360 24.90 23.80 13.48
C SER A 360 24.32 22.96 12.33
N GLN A 361 23.04 23.13 12.02
CA GLN A 361 22.43 22.49 10.85
C GLN A 361 23.12 22.93 9.55
N GLU A 362 23.55 24.19 9.45
CA GLU A 362 24.29 24.72 8.30
C GLU A 362 25.71 24.12 8.19
N ASP A 363 26.31 23.69 9.29
CA ASP A 363 27.62 23.04 9.33
C ASP A 363 27.53 21.51 9.23
N THR A 364 26.33 20.93 9.14
CA THR A 364 26.10 19.49 9.14
C THR A 364 25.52 19.02 7.81
N MET A 365 26.24 18.16 7.10
CA MET A 365 25.70 17.50 5.91
C MET A 365 24.77 16.36 6.33
N ARG A 366 23.48 16.48 6.01
CA ARG A 366 22.47 15.44 6.29
C ARG A 366 22.33 14.56 5.07
N TYR A 367 22.46 13.26 5.25
CA TYR A 367 22.35 12.32 4.16
C TYR A 367 21.64 11.02 4.54
N CYS A 368 21.12 10.31 3.55
CA CYS A 368 20.41 9.05 3.78
C CYS A 368 20.64 8.06 2.64
N SER A 369 20.64 6.77 2.93
CA SER A 369 20.59 5.76 1.87
C SER A 369 19.16 5.54 1.40
N MET A 370 19.01 5.12 0.15
CA MET A 370 17.77 4.57 -0.37
C MET A 370 17.57 3.14 0.15
N ASP A 371 16.32 2.68 0.28
CA ASP A 371 16.03 1.29 0.63
C ASP A 371 16.64 0.34 -0.42
N PRO A 372 17.59 -0.54 -0.03
CA PRO A 372 18.28 -1.41 -0.97
C PRO A 372 17.38 -2.48 -1.59
N PHE A 373 16.22 -2.80 -1.01
CA PHE A 373 15.24 -3.72 -1.59
C PHE A 373 14.37 -3.04 -2.66
N MET A 374 14.08 -1.75 -2.50
CA MET A 374 13.39 -0.96 -3.53
C MET A 374 14.35 -0.53 -4.66
N HIS A 375 15.63 -0.32 -4.34
CA HIS A 375 16.64 0.19 -5.26
C HIS A 375 17.90 -0.69 -5.32
N PRO A 376 17.80 -1.99 -5.68
CA PRO A 376 18.92 -2.92 -5.70
C PRO A 376 20.03 -2.55 -6.72
N THR A 377 21.28 -2.83 -6.34
CA THR A 377 22.49 -2.60 -7.14
C THR A 377 23.15 -3.88 -7.61
N GLY A 378 22.82 -4.31 -8.83
CA GLY A 378 23.54 -5.39 -9.50
C GLY A 378 23.29 -6.78 -8.92
N TRP A 379 22.18 -6.99 -8.20
CA TRP A 379 21.80 -8.30 -7.67
C TRP A 379 21.43 -9.25 -8.80
N GLU A 380 21.87 -10.51 -8.71
CA GLU A 380 21.53 -11.55 -9.69
C GLU A 380 20.06 -11.97 -9.62
N THR A 381 19.48 -11.91 -8.43
CA THR A 381 18.07 -12.24 -8.14
C THR A 381 17.46 -11.10 -7.33
N PRO A 382 17.16 -9.96 -7.96
CA PRO A 382 16.57 -8.83 -7.26
C PRO A 382 15.12 -9.14 -6.87
N PRO A 383 14.57 -8.52 -5.80
CA PRO A 383 13.20 -8.76 -5.35
C PRO A 383 12.20 -8.30 -6.43
N GLU A 384 11.05 -8.96 -6.52
CA GLU A 384 10.01 -8.61 -7.49
C GLU A 384 9.45 -7.20 -7.26
N GLU A 385 9.36 -6.76 -6.00
CA GLU A 385 8.78 -5.47 -5.57
C GLU A 385 9.72 -4.26 -5.75
N ARG A 386 10.88 -4.43 -6.39
CA ARG A 386 11.84 -3.34 -6.59
C ARG A 386 11.26 -2.24 -7.50
N VAL A 387 11.59 -0.99 -7.19
CA VAL A 387 11.18 0.18 -7.97
C VAL A 387 12.21 0.51 -9.03
N THR A 388 13.50 0.37 -8.72
CA THR A 388 14.57 0.52 -9.71
C THR A 388 15.46 -0.72 -9.74
N TYR A 389 16.24 -0.89 -10.80
CA TYR A 389 17.28 -1.90 -10.86
C TYR A 389 18.50 -1.35 -11.58
N HIS A 390 19.61 -1.26 -10.86
CA HIS A 390 20.87 -0.81 -11.40
C HIS A 390 21.71 -2.01 -11.84
N ALA A 391 22.05 -2.13 -13.12
CA ALA A 391 22.94 -3.18 -13.65
C ALA A 391 24.43 -2.95 -13.31
N ASN A 392 24.70 -2.56 -12.06
CA ASN A 392 26.05 -2.39 -11.53
C ASN A 392 26.83 -3.73 -11.59
N TYR A 393 28.15 -3.65 -11.60
CA TYR A 393 29.08 -4.78 -11.76
C TYR A 393 29.01 -5.51 -13.12
N ALA A 394 28.49 -4.85 -14.16
CA ALA A 394 28.60 -5.28 -15.55
C ALA A 394 29.32 -4.21 -16.38
N ALA A 395 30.15 -4.64 -17.33
CA ALA A 395 30.91 -3.75 -18.19
C ALA A 395 30.32 -3.74 -19.60
N ASN A 396 30.43 -2.60 -20.30
CA ASN A 396 30.05 -2.46 -21.70
C ASN A 396 28.62 -2.98 -21.96
N MET A 397 28.45 -3.84 -22.96
CA MET A 397 27.17 -4.42 -23.37
C MET A 397 26.74 -5.62 -22.52
N ASP A 398 27.58 -6.13 -21.63
CA ASP A 398 27.17 -7.17 -20.66
C ASP A 398 26.09 -6.63 -19.73
N LYS A 399 26.00 -5.30 -19.60
CA LYS A 399 24.87 -4.61 -18.95
C LYS A 399 23.54 -5.04 -19.56
N ILE A 400 23.43 -5.20 -20.88
CA ILE A 400 22.19 -5.68 -21.52
C ILE A 400 21.84 -7.09 -21.06
N ALA A 401 22.81 -8.01 -21.06
CA ALA A 401 22.58 -9.38 -20.61
C ALA A 401 22.12 -9.41 -19.14
N LYS A 402 22.72 -8.56 -18.29
CA LYS A 402 22.33 -8.43 -16.89
C LYS A 402 20.91 -7.86 -16.73
N LEU A 403 20.57 -6.83 -17.51
CA LEU A 403 19.23 -6.24 -17.53
C LEU A 403 18.19 -7.25 -18.06
N GLN A 404 18.52 -8.05 -19.06
CA GLN A 404 17.67 -9.13 -19.56
C GLN A 404 17.44 -10.21 -18.50
N LYS A 405 18.51 -10.65 -17.82
CA LYS A 405 18.43 -11.64 -16.74
C LYS A 405 17.58 -11.14 -15.56
N ALA A 406 17.69 -9.85 -15.24
CA ALA A 406 16.86 -9.21 -14.24
C ALA A 406 15.42 -8.96 -14.73
N GLY A 407 15.09 -9.23 -15.99
CA GLY A 407 13.75 -9.02 -16.55
C GLY A 407 13.39 -7.54 -16.77
N VAL A 408 14.37 -6.67 -17.01
CA VAL A 408 14.20 -5.21 -17.09
C VAL A 408 14.63 -4.62 -18.45
N TRP A 409 14.88 -5.49 -19.43
CA TRP A 409 15.25 -5.14 -20.82
C TRP A 409 14.12 -5.46 -21.80
N ASP A 410 12.99 -4.79 -21.65
CA ASP A 410 11.81 -5.02 -22.47
C ASP A 410 11.20 -3.74 -23.06
N ALA A 411 11.67 -2.56 -22.63
CA ALA A 411 11.05 -1.29 -22.97
C ALA A 411 11.46 -0.75 -24.34
N TRP A 412 12.67 -1.06 -24.81
CA TRP A 412 13.17 -0.63 -26.11
C TRP A 412 13.26 -1.78 -27.10
N SER A 413 12.94 -1.49 -28.36
CA SER A 413 13.09 -2.40 -29.49
C SER A 413 14.14 -1.86 -30.47
N GLU A 414 15.26 -2.56 -30.58
CA GLU A 414 16.29 -2.25 -31.60
C GLU A 414 15.73 -2.36 -33.02
N GLN A 415 14.78 -3.28 -33.25
CA GLN A 415 14.22 -3.51 -34.58
C GLN A 415 13.35 -2.34 -35.05
N SER A 416 12.49 -1.81 -34.17
CA SER A 416 11.61 -0.69 -34.52
C SER A 416 12.22 0.67 -34.22
N LYS A 417 13.40 0.71 -33.58
CA LYS A 417 14.00 1.94 -33.01
C LYS A 417 12.97 2.76 -32.22
N GLY A 418 12.13 2.08 -31.46
CA GLY A 418 11.01 2.67 -30.73
C GLY A 418 10.78 1.98 -29.40
N CYS A 419 10.03 2.66 -28.52
CA CYS A 419 9.57 2.06 -27.28
C CYS A 419 8.54 0.95 -27.58
N LYS A 420 8.66 -0.20 -26.94
CA LYS A 420 7.66 -1.26 -27.08
C LYS A 420 6.37 -0.83 -26.38
N GLY A 421 5.27 -0.89 -27.13
CA GLY A 421 3.94 -0.49 -26.66
C GLY A 421 3.54 0.93 -27.05
N SER A 422 4.40 1.73 -27.69
CA SER A 422 4.00 2.98 -28.34
C SER A 422 3.57 2.68 -29.79
N ALA A 423 2.29 2.33 -30.00
CA ALA A 423 1.74 2.28 -31.34
C ALA A 423 1.43 3.71 -31.80
N GLU A 424 2.41 4.40 -32.39
CA GLU A 424 2.16 5.55 -33.26
C GLU A 424 2.02 5.04 -34.69
N GLY A 425 0.81 5.14 -35.25
CA GLY A 425 0.50 4.75 -36.62
C GLY A 425 0.86 5.84 -37.63
N GLU A 426 1.55 5.44 -38.70
CA GLU A 426 1.69 6.21 -39.94
C GLU A 426 0.31 6.53 -40.55
N VAL A 427 0.08 7.82 -40.82
CA VAL A 427 -1.11 8.33 -41.50
C VAL A 427 -1.02 8.06 -43.00
N ALA A 428 -1.58 6.93 -43.44
CA ALA A 428 -1.97 6.75 -44.83
C ALA A 428 -3.40 7.27 -45.04
N LYS A 429 -3.56 8.20 -45.99
CA LYS A 429 -4.84 8.78 -46.42
C LYS A 429 -5.78 7.69 -46.94
N VAL A 430 -6.64 7.16 -46.09
CA VAL A 430 -7.90 6.51 -46.47
C VAL A 430 -8.97 7.11 -45.58
N ALA A 431 -10.05 7.60 -46.18
CA ALA A 431 -11.22 8.10 -45.47
C ALA A 431 -11.84 6.95 -44.66
N VAL A 432 -11.45 6.84 -43.40
CA VAL A 432 -12.07 6.00 -42.39
C VAL A 432 -12.34 6.91 -41.21
N THR A 433 -13.61 7.06 -40.90
CA THR A 433 -14.12 7.70 -39.69
C THR A 433 -13.39 7.16 -38.46
N THR A 434 -12.66 8.06 -37.81
CA THR A 434 -11.92 7.85 -36.57
C THR A 434 -12.84 7.31 -35.48
N ILE A 435 -12.51 6.14 -34.93
CA ILE A 435 -13.01 5.70 -33.63
C ILE A 435 -11.95 6.15 -32.63
N ASP A 436 -12.35 7.06 -31.75
CA ASP A 436 -11.51 7.70 -30.74
C ASP A 436 -10.79 6.68 -29.85
N ASP A 437 -9.47 6.88 -29.71
CA ASP A 437 -8.65 6.23 -28.69
C ASP A 437 -9.25 6.54 -27.31
N ALA A 438 -9.75 5.49 -26.65
CA ALA A 438 -10.30 5.61 -25.32
C ALA A 438 -9.22 6.09 -24.35
N PRO A 439 -9.47 7.14 -23.55
CA PRO A 439 -8.51 7.59 -22.54
C PRO A 439 -8.17 6.44 -21.59
N THR A 440 -6.87 6.22 -21.39
CA THR A 440 -6.34 5.28 -20.41
C THR A 440 -6.93 5.61 -19.04
N LYS A 441 -7.58 4.63 -18.41
CA LYS A 441 -8.19 4.83 -17.08
C LYS A 441 -7.08 4.82 -16.03
N ASP A 442 -7.09 5.83 -15.18
CA ASP A 442 -6.19 5.89 -14.03
C ASP A 442 -6.43 4.71 -13.10
N MET A 443 -5.41 3.85 -12.99
CA MET A 443 -5.42 2.65 -12.16
C MET A 443 -4.84 2.89 -10.78
N GLU A 444 -4.19 4.03 -10.54
CA GLU A 444 -3.45 4.26 -9.30
C GLU A 444 -4.34 4.25 -8.06
N PRO A 445 -5.55 4.88 -8.05
CA PRO A 445 -6.46 4.76 -6.91
C PRO A 445 -6.83 3.30 -6.57
N VAL A 446 -6.95 2.45 -7.60
CA VAL A 446 -7.25 1.02 -7.43
C VAL A 446 -6.05 0.29 -6.85
N LEU A 447 -4.88 0.53 -7.42
CA LEU A 447 -3.61 -0.06 -7.01
C LEU A 447 -3.29 0.31 -5.56
N GLN A 448 -3.48 1.56 -5.16
CA GLN A 448 -3.33 2.01 -3.77
C GLN A 448 -4.19 1.19 -2.83
N CYS A 449 -5.45 0.93 -3.20
CA CYS A 449 -6.36 0.13 -2.39
C CYS A 449 -5.91 -1.33 -2.24
N LEU A 450 -5.55 -1.96 -3.36
CA LEU A 450 -5.17 -3.38 -3.40
C LEU A 450 -3.81 -3.62 -2.74
N ARG A 451 -2.86 -2.68 -2.88
CA ARG A 451 -1.52 -2.75 -2.28
C ARG A 451 -1.53 -2.70 -0.76
N LEU A 452 -2.60 -2.21 -0.12
CA LEU A 452 -2.75 -2.31 1.34
C LEU A 452 -2.75 -3.77 1.83
N THR A 453 -3.13 -4.71 0.97
CA THR A 453 -3.21 -6.14 1.28
C THR A 453 -2.19 -6.96 0.48
N SER A 454 -2.03 -6.60 -0.79
CA SER A 454 -1.23 -7.31 -1.78
C SER A 454 -0.20 -6.34 -2.37
N PRO A 455 0.82 -5.95 -1.59
CA PRO A 455 1.81 -4.96 -2.00
C PRO A 455 2.55 -5.35 -3.29
N GLN A 456 2.60 -6.64 -3.61
CA GLN A 456 3.21 -7.18 -4.82
C GLN A 456 2.47 -6.83 -6.12
N ILE A 457 1.24 -6.30 -6.06
CA ILE A 457 0.53 -5.85 -7.28
C ILE A 457 1.18 -4.56 -7.78
N THR A 458 1.97 -4.68 -8.83
CA THR A 458 2.69 -3.54 -9.44
C THR A 458 1.91 -2.90 -10.58
N THR A 459 1.22 -3.69 -11.41
CA THR A 459 0.54 -3.18 -12.61
C THR A 459 -0.84 -3.80 -12.78
N LEU A 460 -1.83 -2.97 -13.09
CA LEU A 460 -3.14 -3.37 -13.60
C LEU A 460 -3.44 -2.56 -14.86
N LYS A 461 -4.22 -3.13 -15.77
CA LYS A 461 -4.64 -2.46 -17.00
C LYS A 461 -6.14 -2.57 -17.18
N TYR A 462 -6.74 -1.53 -17.75
CA TYR A 462 -8.12 -1.63 -18.20
C TYR A 462 -8.10 -2.37 -19.54
N PRO A 463 -8.68 -3.58 -19.64
CA PRO A 463 -8.57 -4.37 -20.85
C PRO A 463 -9.32 -3.70 -22.00
N SER A 464 -8.76 -3.75 -23.21
CA SER A 464 -9.42 -3.24 -24.42
C SER A 464 -10.68 -4.04 -24.78
N ASP A 465 -10.78 -5.28 -24.30
CA ASP A 465 -11.94 -6.17 -24.44
C ASP A 465 -12.80 -6.22 -23.17
N ALA A 466 -12.82 -5.15 -22.36
CA ALA A 466 -13.50 -5.12 -21.05
C ALA A 466 -14.95 -5.58 -21.09
N GLU A 467 -15.75 -5.13 -22.05
CA GLU A 467 -17.15 -5.55 -22.20
C GLU A 467 -17.27 -7.04 -22.53
N ALA A 468 -16.42 -7.56 -23.43
CA ALA A 468 -16.41 -8.98 -23.77
C ALA A 468 -15.99 -9.84 -22.57
N HIS A 469 -14.95 -9.42 -21.85
CA HIS A 469 -14.50 -10.09 -20.62
C HIS A 469 -15.57 -10.05 -19.52
N PHE A 470 -16.28 -8.93 -19.38
CA PHE A 470 -17.39 -8.82 -18.44
C PHE A 470 -18.52 -9.80 -18.77
N GLU A 471 -18.93 -9.91 -20.03
CA GLU A 471 -19.97 -10.87 -20.44
C GLU A 471 -19.49 -12.33 -20.32
N GLU A 472 -18.20 -12.61 -20.57
CA GLU A 472 -17.60 -13.92 -20.29
C GLU A 472 -17.70 -14.26 -18.80
N LEU A 473 -17.31 -13.34 -17.93
CA LEU A 473 -17.38 -13.51 -16.47
C LEU A 473 -18.82 -13.76 -16.01
N ARG A 474 -19.79 -13.00 -16.54
CA ARG A 474 -21.21 -13.23 -16.28
C ARG A 474 -21.66 -14.62 -16.71
N LYS A 475 -21.25 -15.05 -17.91
CA LYS A 475 -21.57 -16.38 -18.42
C LYS A 475 -21.01 -17.47 -17.51
N VAL A 476 -19.75 -17.37 -17.10
CA VAL A 476 -19.12 -18.31 -16.17
C VAL A 476 -19.88 -18.38 -14.86
N LEU A 477 -20.31 -17.24 -14.31
CA LEU A 477 -20.99 -17.17 -13.02
C LEU A 477 -22.51 -17.42 -13.09
N SER A 478 -23.08 -17.53 -14.29
CA SER A 478 -24.53 -17.59 -14.49
C SER A 478 -25.20 -18.81 -13.86
N GLU A 479 -24.48 -19.92 -13.71
CA GLU A 479 -24.99 -21.15 -13.08
C GLU A 479 -25.41 -20.92 -11.62
N TRP A 480 -24.75 -20.00 -10.92
CA TRP A 480 -25.02 -19.69 -9.51
C TRP A 480 -25.92 -18.48 -9.30
N PHE A 481 -26.10 -17.63 -10.31
CA PHE A 481 -26.79 -16.35 -10.17
C PHE A 481 -28.25 -16.50 -9.69
N ASP A 482 -28.96 -17.50 -10.22
CA ASP A 482 -30.34 -17.80 -9.81
C ASP A 482 -30.43 -19.00 -8.84
N TYR A 483 -29.31 -19.65 -8.52
CA TYR A 483 -29.33 -20.90 -7.75
C TYR A 483 -30.00 -20.68 -6.38
N ALA A 484 -29.54 -19.67 -5.64
CA ALA A 484 -30.05 -19.37 -4.32
C ALA A 484 -31.51 -18.90 -4.38
N ALA A 485 -31.85 -18.01 -5.32
CA ALA A 485 -33.20 -17.51 -5.48
C ALA A 485 -34.20 -18.63 -5.82
N LYS A 486 -33.84 -19.57 -6.71
CA LYS A 486 -34.68 -20.74 -7.03
C LYS A 486 -34.89 -21.63 -5.81
N LYS A 487 -33.85 -21.88 -5.03
CA LYS A 487 -33.93 -22.67 -3.79
C LYS A 487 -34.83 -22.00 -2.75
N PHE A 488 -34.60 -20.73 -2.44
CA PHE A 488 -35.41 -20.00 -1.47
C PHE A 488 -36.87 -19.78 -1.94
N MET A 489 -37.11 -19.61 -3.24
CA MET A 489 -38.47 -19.55 -3.78
C MET A 489 -39.22 -20.88 -3.59
N ALA A 490 -38.54 -22.02 -3.77
CA ALA A 490 -39.13 -23.33 -3.53
C ALA A 490 -39.44 -23.56 -2.05
N ASP A 491 -38.54 -23.16 -1.16
CA ASP A 491 -38.62 -23.46 0.28
C ASP A 491 -39.48 -22.44 1.06
N MET A 492 -39.36 -21.15 0.74
CA MET A 492 -39.89 -20.02 1.53
C MET A 492 -40.81 -19.08 0.75
N LYS A 493 -40.98 -19.27 -0.57
CA LYS A 493 -41.71 -18.33 -1.47
C LYS A 493 -41.16 -16.90 -1.43
N ASN A 494 -39.86 -16.77 -1.14
CA ASN A 494 -39.12 -15.51 -1.15
C ASN A 494 -37.78 -15.75 -1.87
N PRO A 495 -37.30 -14.87 -2.77
CA PRO A 495 -36.06 -15.13 -3.50
C PRO A 495 -34.78 -14.85 -2.71
N TYR A 496 -34.88 -14.41 -1.46
CA TYR A 496 -33.74 -14.04 -0.61
C TYR A 496 -33.71 -14.88 0.66
N HIS A 497 -32.53 -15.06 1.25
CA HIS A 497 -32.44 -15.64 2.58
C HIS A 497 -33.08 -14.72 3.64
N CYS A 498 -33.56 -15.31 4.72
CA CYS A 498 -34.09 -14.60 5.89
C CYS A 498 -33.11 -14.71 7.07
N GLY A 499 -32.82 -13.58 7.72
CA GLY A 499 -31.96 -13.50 8.90
C GLY A 499 -32.43 -12.40 9.84
N GLU A 500 -32.46 -12.67 11.14
CA GLU A 500 -32.86 -11.71 12.18
C GLU A 500 -34.25 -11.06 11.95
N GLY A 501 -35.18 -11.78 11.30
CA GLY A 501 -36.52 -11.26 10.99
C GLY A 501 -36.61 -10.36 9.76
N TYR A 502 -35.53 -10.21 8.99
CA TYR A 502 -35.52 -9.55 7.68
C TYR A 502 -35.24 -10.56 6.57
N CYS A 503 -35.93 -10.43 5.44
CA CYS A 503 -35.93 -11.40 4.34
C CYS A 503 -35.44 -10.78 3.03
N GLY A 504 -34.46 -9.87 3.12
CA GLY A 504 -33.93 -9.16 1.97
C GLY A 504 -34.91 -8.12 1.38
N PRO A 505 -34.52 -7.47 0.27
CA PRO A 505 -33.24 -7.62 -0.43
C PRO A 505 -32.06 -7.10 0.41
N TRP A 506 -30.94 -7.82 0.34
CA TRP A 506 -29.67 -7.49 0.99
C TRP A 506 -28.83 -6.56 0.11
N ILE A 507 -27.73 -6.00 0.65
CA ILE A 507 -26.94 -5.00 -0.09
C ILE A 507 -26.36 -5.56 -1.40
N GLU A 508 -26.03 -6.85 -1.45
CA GLU A 508 -25.59 -7.55 -2.66
C GLU A 508 -26.69 -7.55 -3.74
N ASN A 509 -27.95 -7.83 -3.36
CA ASN A 509 -29.08 -7.81 -4.28
C ASN A 509 -29.36 -6.38 -4.78
N ARG A 510 -29.22 -5.37 -3.89
CA ARG A 510 -29.36 -3.95 -4.23
C ARG A 510 -28.27 -3.48 -5.20
N TRP A 511 -27.02 -3.86 -4.95
CA TRP A 511 -25.86 -3.63 -5.81
C TRP A 511 -26.11 -4.19 -7.22
N ILE A 512 -26.51 -5.46 -7.32
CA ILE A 512 -26.85 -6.10 -8.59
C ILE A 512 -27.98 -5.34 -9.29
N LYS A 513 -29.10 -5.13 -8.61
CA LYS A 513 -30.27 -4.45 -9.20
C LYS A 513 -29.91 -3.06 -9.75
N ARG A 514 -29.13 -2.28 -9.01
CA ARG A 514 -28.77 -0.90 -9.37
C ARG A 514 -27.80 -0.84 -10.54
N PHE A 515 -26.73 -1.64 -10.48
CA PHE A 515 -25.60 -1.50 -11.39
C PHE A 515 -25.68 -2.44 -12.58
N LEU A 516 -26.05 -3.71 -12.38
CA LEU A 516 -26.30 -4.62 -13.49
C LEU A 516 -27.55 -4.19 -14.27
N GLY A 517 -28.63 -3.85 -13.55
CA GLY A 517 -29.83 -3.30 -14.19
C GLY A 517 -29.55 -1.98 -14.91
N GLY A 518 -28.67 -1.13 -14.37
CA GLY A 518 -28.20 0.09 -15.05
C GLY A 518 -27.38 -0.20 -16.31
N TRP A 519 -26.52 -1.22 -16.27
CA TRP A 519 -25.78 -1.69 -17.45
C TRP A 519 -26.73 -2.22 -18.52
N GLU A 520 -27.68 -3.07 -18.18
CA GLU A 520 -28.61 -3.68 -19.13
C GLU A 520 -29.53 -2.65 -19.80
N ASN A 521 -29.89 -1.57 -19.08
CA ASN A 521 -30.73 -0.49 -19.58
C ASN A 521 -29.95 0.73 -20.09
N ARG A 522 -28.63 0.61 -20.31
CA ARG A 522 -27.78 1.72 -20.74
C ARG A 522 -28.12 2.19 -22.15
N SER A 523 -27.84 3.46 -22.43
CA SER A 523 -27.89 3.99 -23.80
C SER A 523 -26.84 3.31 -24.68
N ALA A 524 -27.16 3.08 -25.95
CA ALA A 524 -26.21 2.54 -26.92
C ALA A 524 -24.93 3.39 -26.94
N GLY A 525 -23.77 2.72 -26.94
CA GLY A 525 -22.45 3.36 -26.86
C GLY A 525 -21.91 3.61 -25.45
N THR A 526 -22.72 3.41 -24.40
CA THR A 526 -22.21 3.46 -23.01
C THR A 526 -21.22 2.31 -22.77
N ARG A 527 -20.00 2.66 -22.36
CA ARG A 527 -18.94 1.69 -22.04
C ARG A 527 -19.00 1.27 -20.58
N LEU A 528 -18.42 0.11 -20.28
CA LEU A 528 -18.37 -0.40 -18.91
C LEU A 528 -17.65 0.58 -17.98
N SER A 529 -16.56 1.19 -18.48
CA SER A 529 -15.79 2.19 -17.73
C SER A 529 -16.53 3.50 -17.43
N ASP A 530 -17.64 3.80 -18.12
CA ASP A 530 -18.43 5.00 -17.85
C ASP A 530 -19.30 4.82 -16.59
N ILE A 531 -19.57 3.57 -16.21
CA ILE A 531 -20.36 3.19 -15.03
C ILE A 531 -19.46 2.70 -13.89
N PHE A 532 -18.44 1.90 -14.21
CA PHE A 532 -17.61 1.20 -13.23
C PHE A 532 -16.18 1.74 -13.13
N GLY A 533 -15.86 2.83 -13.84
CA GLY A 533 -14.52 3.41 -13.82
C GLY A 533 -13.45 2.42 -14.33
N PRO A 534 -12.35 2.20 -13.59
CA PRO A 534 -11.29 1.28 -13.99
C PRO A 534 -11.60 -0.21 -13.71
N PHE A 535 -12.79 -0.55 -13.21
CA PHE A 535 -13.10 -1.91 -12.77
C PHE A 535 -13.91 -2.72 -13.78
N ILE A 536 -13.73 -4.04 -13.75
CA ILE A 536 -14.74 -5.00 -14.19
C ILE A 536 -15.55 -5.47 -12.97
N PRO A 537 -16.87 -5.22 -12.92
CA PRO A 537 -17.68 -5.60 -11.77
C PRO A 537 -17.94 -7.11 -11.74
N ILE A 538 -17.87 -7.70 -10.56
CA ILE A 538 -18.37 -9.05 -10.28
C ILE A 538 -19.73 -8.91 -9.59
N PHE A 539 -20.74 -9.54 -10.18
CA PHE A 539 -22.09 -9.55 -9.64
C PHE A 539 -22.39 -10.94 -9.09
N MET A 540 -22.58 -11.04 -7.77
CA MET A 540 -22.94 -12.28 -7.10
C MET A 540 -23.64 -12.00 -5.78
N THR A 541 -24.60 -12.85 -5.42
CA THR A 541 -25.28 -12.85 -4.12
C THR A 541 -24.56 -13.84 -3.19
N TYR A 542 -23.35 -13.47 -2.75
CA TYR A 542 -22.46 -14.33 -1.98
C TYR A 542 -23.13 -14.93 -0.74
N VAL A 543 -23.84 -14.12 0.06
CA VAL A 543 -24.48 -14.62 1.29
C VAL A 543 -25.66 -15.52 0.96
N ASP A 544 -26.51 -15.14 0.01
CA ASP A 544 -27.63 -15.98 -0.43
C ASP A 544 -27.12 -17.35 -0.91
N LEU A 545 -26.04 -17.39 -1.70
CA LEU A 545 -25.44 -18.63 -2.18
C LEU A 545 -24.82 -19.44 -1.06
N TRP A 546 -24.09 -18.81 -0.14
CA TRP A 546 -23.50 -19.49 1.01
C TRP A 546 -24.55 -20.14 1.91
N VAL A 547 -25.64 -19.42 2.23
CA VAL A 547 -26.76 -19.94 3.02
C VAL A 547 -27.50 -21.04 2.26
N ALA A 548 -27.69 -20.88 0.94
CA ALA A 548 -28.34 -21.88 0.12
C ALA A 548 -27.53 -23.19 0.06
N ASN A 549 -26.22 -23.10 -0.21
CA ASN A 549 -25.32 -24.24 -0.27
C ASN A 549 -23.84 -23.81 -0.25
N VAL A 550 -23.17 -24.07 0.87
CA VAL A 550 -21.74 -23.75 1.05
C VAL A 550 -20.82 -24.42 0.02
N PHE A 551 -21.15 -25.61 -0.47
CA PHE A 551 -20.31 -26.29 -1.48
C PHE A 551 -20.44 -25.63 -2.85
N GLU A 552 -21.63 -25.18 -3.21
CA GLU A 552 -21.83 -24.39 -4.44
C GLU A 552 -21.14 -23.04 -4.34
N TYR A 553 -21.12 -22.42 -3.16
CA TYR A 553 -20.32 -21.23 -2.91
C TYR A 553 -18.83 -21.48 -3.21
N GLU A 554 -18.26 -22.61 -2.76
CA GLU A 554 -16.86 -22.94 -3.07
C GLU A 554 -16.62 -23.18 -4.55
N ASN A 555 -17.54 -23.89 -5.22
CA ASN A 555 -17.44 -24.15 -6.66
C ASN A 555 -17.49 -22.85 -7.45
N MET A 556 -18.36 -21.91 -7.05
CA MET A 556 -18.44 -20.57 -7.63
C MET A 556 -17.14 -19.79 -7.44
N ILE A 557 -16.53 -19.80 -6.26
CA ILE A 557 -15.24 -19.11 -6.04
C ILE A 557 -14.11 -19.75 -6.86
N GLU A 558 -14.11 -21.08 -7.02
CA GLU A 558 -13.14 -21.77 -7.88
C GLU A 558 -13.34 -21.44 -9.37
N ALA A 559 -14.59 -21.28 -9.81
CA ALA A 559 -14.90 -20.81 -11.16
C ALA A 559 -14.47 -19.36 -11.37
N LEU A 560 -14.71 -18.49 -10.38
CA LEU A 560 -14.24 -17.11 -10.38
C LEU A 560 -12.71 -17.04 -10.51
N ARG A 561 -11.97 -17.84 -9.74
CA ARG A 561 -10.50 -17.93 -9.78
C ARG A 561 -9.96 -18.18 -11.19
N LYS A 562 -10.64 -19.05 -11.95
CA LYS A 562 -10.24 -19.43 -13.31
C LYS A 562 -10.60 -18.36 -14.35
N ALA A 563 -11.60 -17.54 -14.07
CA ALA A 563 -12.14 -16.55 -15.01
C ALA A 563 -11.52 -15.16 -14.84
N VAL A 564 -11.02 -14.81 -13.65
CA VAL A 564 -10.34 -13.52 -13.46
C VAL A 564 -8.94 -13.53 -14.06
N ARG A 565 -8.58 -12.42 -14.72
CA ARG A 565 -7.25 -12.21 -15.30
C ARG A 565 -6.36 -11.49 -14.29
N PRO A 566 -5.10 -11.89 -14.09
CA PRO A 566 -4.25 -11.33 -13.02
C PRO A 566 -3.93 -9.83 -13.19
N ASP A 567 -3.99 -9.31 -14.42
CA ASP A 567 -3.64 -7.94 -14.79
C ASP A 567 -4.85 -7.00 -14.90
N VAL A 568 -6.05 -7.44 -14.53
CA VAL A 568 -7.30 -6.66 -14.62
C VAL A 568 -7.83 -6.34 -13.22
N ALA A 569 -8.28 -5.11 -12.99
CA ALA A 569 -8.92 -4.75 -11.73
C ALA A 569 -10.38 -5.23 -11.68
N TYR A 570 -10.75 -5.99 -10.65
CA TYR A 570 -12.13 -6.38 -10.38
C TYR A 570 -12.68 -5.71 -9.13
N ILE A 571 -13.99 -5.53 -9.06
CA ILE A 571 -14.67 -4.98 -7.90
C ILE A 571 -15.92 -5.79 -7.56
N THR A 572 -16.20 -5.95 -6.26
CA THR A 572 -17.40 -6.62 -5.78
C THR A 572 -17.87 -6.09 -4.43
N VAL A 573 -19.15 -6.33 -4.12
CA VAL A 573 -19.81 -5.99 -2.85
C VAL A 573 -20.12 -7.27 -2.10
N VAL A 574 -19.73 -7.35 -0.83
CA VAL A 574 -19.89 -8.55 0.00
C VAL A 574 -20.45 -8.20 1.36
N GLN A 575 -21.60 -8.79 1.70
CA GLN A 575 -22.25 -8.61 2.98
C GLN A 575 -21.71 -9.56 4.06
N HIS A 576 -21.22 -10.73 3.65
CA HIS A 576 -20.80 -11.82 4.54
C HIS A 576 -19.86 -11.32 5.66
N ASP A 577 -20.10 -11.79 6.89
CA ASP A 577 -19.39 -11.38 8.12
C ASP A 577 -17.86 -11.49 8.04
N THR A 578 -17.39 -12.42 7.23
CA THR A 578 -15.99 -12.77 6.98
C THR A 578 -15.58 -12.52 5.53
N GLY A 579 -16.30 -11.68 4.80
CA GLY A 579 -16.00 -11.34 3.40
C GLY A 579 -16.09 -12.55 2.46
N LEU A 580 -15.32 -12.52 1.36
CA LEU A 580 -15.34 -13.61 0.37
C LEU A 580 -14.83 -14.94 0.91
N VAL A 581 -14.02 -14.94 1.97
CA VAL A 581 -13.38 -16.17 2.46
C VAL A 581 -14.30 -17.08 3.26
N SER A 582 -15.40 -16.54 3.83
CA SER A 582 -16.37 -17.30 4.63
C SER A 582 -15.76 -18.22 5.69
N SER A 583 -14.62 -17.84 6.28
CA SER A 583 -13.81 -18.66 7.21
C SER A 583 -13.37 -20.04 6.68
N ARG A 584 -13.26 -20.21 5.36
CA ARG A 584 -12.87 -21.49 4.70
C ARG A 584 -11.41 -21.45 4.26
N GLU A 585 -10.59 -22.36 4.77
CA GLU A 585 -9.14 -22.39 4.44
C GLU A 585 -8.86 -22.48 2.94
N LYS A 586 -9.65 -23.30 2.22
CA LYS A 586 -9.56 -23.43 0.77
C LYS A 586 -9.76 -22.08 0.07
N ILE A 587 -10.76 -21.32 0.49
CA ILE A 587 -11.09 -20.04 -0.14
C ILE A 587 -10.05 -18.98 0.19
N ILE A 588 -9.47 -18.99 1.40
CA ILE A 588 -8.34 -18.11 1.74
C ILE A 588 -7.18 -18.30 0.77
N LYS A 589 -6.85 -19.56 0.43
CA LYS A 589 -5.78 -19.87 -0.54
C LYS A 589 -6.12 -19.30 -1.92
N ILE A 590 -7.35 -19.51 -2.38
CA ILE A 590 -7.84 -18.96 -3.65
C ILE A 590 -7.72 -17.43 -3.66
N MET A 591 -8.19 -16.73 -2.62
CA MET A 591 -8.14 -15.27 -2.59
C MET A 591 -6.71 -14.70 -2.62
N LYS A 592 -5.70 -15.47 -2.18
CA LYS A 592 -4.28 -15.09 -2.33
C LYS A 592 -3.79 -15.22 -3.78
N GLU A 593 -4.39 -16.09 -4.58
CA GLU A 593 -4.08 -16.27 -6.01
C GLU A 593 -4.76 -15.24 -6.90
N ILE A 594 -5.82 -14.57 -6.42
CA ILE A 594 -6.54 -13.52 -7.16
C ILE A 594 -6.52 -12.18 -6.41
N PRO A 595 -5.33 -11.63 -6.15
CA PRO A 595 -5.16 -10.46 -5.28
C PRO A 595 -5.75 -9.17 -5.89
N ASN A 596 -6.15 -9.19 -7.15
CA ASN A 596 -6.67 -8.09 -7.96
C ASN A 596 -8.20 -7.90 -7.88
N VAL A 597 -8.87 -8.58 -6.92
CA VAL A 597 -10.30 -8.40 -6.63
C VAL A 597 -10.49 -7.48 -5.43
N LEU A 598 -10.93 -6.24 -5.69
CA LEU A 598 -11.28 -5.26 -4.67
C LEU A 598 -12.65 -5.61 -4.06
N VAL A 599 -12.70 -5.70 -2.73
CA VAL A 599 -13.88 -6.14 -1.98
C VAL A 599 -14.40 -5.00 -1.11
N LEU A 600 -15.62 -4.55 -1.38
CA LEU A 600 -16.38 -3.64 -0.52
C LEU A 600 -17.13 -4.50 0.49
N SER A 601 -16.63 -4.55 1.72
CA SER A 601 -17.08 -5.51 2.74
C SER A 601 -17.92 -4.84 3.80
N ALA A 602 -19.17 -5.30 3.92
CA ALA A 602 -20.04 -4.89 5.01
C ALA A 602 -19.66 -5.61 6.31
N GLY A 603 -19.37 -6.90 6.25
CA GLY A 603 -19.23 -7.76 7.42
C GLY A 603 -17.93 -7.60 8.23
N GLY A 604 -16.82 -7.23 7.59
CA GLY A 604 -15.56 -7.04 8.34
C GLY A 604 -14.28 -7.58 7.71
N TYR A 605 -14.30 -8.05 6.46
CA TYR A 605 -13.10 -8.59 5.82
C TYR A 605 -13.10 -8.27 4.33
N GLY A 606 -12.28 -7.30 3.94
CA GLY A 606 -12.19 -6.78 2.58
C GLY A 606 -11.31 -5.54 2.53
N HIS A 607 -11.39 -4.80 1.43
CA HIS A 607 -10.54 -3.64 1.18
C HIS A 607 -11.18 -2.32 1.60
N VAL A 608 -12.51 -2.24 1.53
CA VAL A 608 -13.27 -1.01 1.80
C VAL A 608 -14.44 -1.36 2.71
N PRO A 609 -14.51 -0.85 3.96
CA PRO A 609 -15.69 -1.04 4.79
C PRO A 609 -16.88 -0.31 4.19
N ILE A 610 -18.03 -0.98 4.13
CA ILE A 610 -19.31 -0.38 3.78
C ILE A 610 -20.34 -0.62 4.89
N PRO A 611 -21.42 0.17 4.95
CA PRO A 611 -22.54 -0.09 5.85
C PRO A 611 -23.09 -1.52 5.74
N LEU A 612 -23.24 -2.17 6.90
CA LEU A 612 -23.94 -3.44 7.06
C LEU A 612 -25.41 -3.16 7.39
N PHE A 613 -26.23 -3.02 6.35
CA PHE A 613 -27.67 -2.83 6.50
C PHE A 613 -28.38 -4.17 6.74
N LYS A 614 -29.32 -4.15 7.68
CA LYS A 614 -30.33 -5.20 7.81
C LYS A 614 -31.58 -4.75 7.05
N GLN A 615 -32.26 -3.75 7.59
CA GLN A 615 -33.47 -3.16 7.02
C GLN A 615 -33.35 -1.63 7.08
N PRO A 616 -34.15 -0.89 6.30
CA PRO A 616 -34.21 0.56 6.43
C PRO A 616 -34.85 0.98 7.77
N GLU A 617 -34.15 1.78 8.56
CA GLU A 617 -34.71 2.46 9.72
C GLU A 617 -35.09 3.91 9.40
N GLU A 618 -36.26 4.34 9.87
CA GLU A 618 -36.71 5.73 9.72
C GLU A 618 -36.02 6.65 10.72
N LEU A 619 -35.88 7.93 10.35
CA LEU A 619 -35.34 8.91 11.30
C LEU A 619 -36.19 8.92 12.57
N LEU A 620 -35.54 8.92 13.74
CA LEU A 620 -36.25 8.81 15.01
C LEU A 620 -37.25 9.97 15.18
N GLY A 621 -38.53 9.62 15.18
CA GLY A 621 -39.63 10.57 15.24
C GLY A 621 -39.79 11.21 16.62
N LYS A 622 -40.62 12.27 16.69
CA LYS A 622 -40.91 13.04 17.93
C LYS A 622 -41.41 12.19 19.10
N ARG A 623 -41.98 11.01 18.83
CA ARG A 623 -42.45 10.06 19.86
C ARG A 623 -41.31 9.54 20.74
N PHE A 624 -40.15 9.29 20.15
CA PHE A 624 -39.03 8.63 20.82
C PHE A 624 -37.80 9.54 20.96
N PHE A 625 -37.66 10.53 20.07
CA PHE A 625 -36.56 11.48 20.11
C PHE A 625 -36.68 12.44 21.30
N LYS A 626 -35.60 12.55 22.09
CA LYS A 626 -35.43 13.58 23.11
C LYS A 626 -34.28 14.51 22.75
N ALA A 627 -34.44 15.80 23.01
CA ALA A 627 -33.35 16.77 22.95
C ALA A 627 -32.20 16.34 23.89
N MET A 628 -30.94 16.63 23.53
CA MET A 628 -29.75 16.11 24.20
C MET A 628 -29.73 16.43 25.71
N ASP A 629 -30.20 17.62 26.10
CA ASP A 629 -30.32 18.06 27.50
C ASP A 629 -31.43 17.36 28.30
N LYS A 630 -32.37 16.67 27.63
CA LYS A 630 -33.46 15.90 28.24
C LYS A 630 -33.19 14.40 28.30
N ARG A 631 -32.02 13.95 27.83
CA ARG A 631 -31.64 12.54 27.84
C ARG A 631 -31.10 12.15 29.20
N GLU A 632 -31.65 11.07 29.77
CA GLU A 632 -31.27 10.61 31.10
C GLU A 632 -30.11 9.62 31.08
N LEU A 633 -29.92 8.90 29.97
CA LEU A 633 -28.91 7.85 29.86
C LEU A 633 -27.64 8.44 29.24
N LEU A 634 -26.48 8.18 29.85
CA LEU A 634 -25.20 8.49 29.23
C LEU A 634 -24.99 7.64 27.97
N THR A 635 -25.23 6.34 28.10
CA THR A 635 -25.07 5.39 27.01
C THR A 635 -26.04 4.22 27.14
N SER A 636 -26.36 3.57 26.02
CA SER A 636 -27.18 2.36 26.00
C SER A 636 -26.67 1.29 25.04
N TYR A 637 -26.92 0.03 25.38
CA TYR A 637 -26.81 -1.12 24.49
C TYR A 637 -28.08 -1.98 24.60
N MET A 638 -28.71 -2.30 23.47
CA MET A 638 -29.80 -3.27 23.42
C MET A 638 -29.51 -4.34 22.37
N GLY A 639 -29.24 -5.56 22.83
CA GLY A 639 -28.92 -6.69 21.98
C GLY A 639 -28.40 -7.89 22.77
N SER A 640 -28.19 -9.00 22.07
CA SER A 640 -27.60 -10.22 22.65
C SER A 640 -26.23 -9.96 23.26
N ASP A 641 -25.93 -10.60 24.38
CA ASP A 641 -24.63 -10.56 25.07
C ASP A 641 -23.61 -11.58 24.52
N HIS A 642 -24.05 -12.55 23.71
CA HIS A 642 -23.23 -13.70 23.28
C HIS A 642 -22.87 -13.69 21.79
N ASN A 643 -23.51 -12.83 20.97
CA ASN A 643 -23.27 -12.77 19.52
C ASN A 643 -22.04 -11.91 19.16
N ALA A 644 -20.90 -12.18 19.81
CA ALA A 644 -19.60 -11.64 19.48
C ALA A 644 -18.48 -12.59 19.97
N PRO A 645 -17.33 -12.64 19.27
CA PRO A 645 -16.21 -13.46 19.70
C PRO A 645 -15.69 -13.09 21.10
N GLN A 646 -15.02 -14.05 21.73
CA GLN A 646 -14.34 -13.87 23.02
C GLN A 646 -15.23 -13.29 24.16
N ASP A 647 -16.54 -13.56 24.13
CA ASP A 647 -17.53 -12.98 25.06
C ASP A 647 -17.43 -11.44 25.17
N MET A 648 -17.04 -10.78 24.07
CA MET A 648 -16.74 -9.35 24.07
C MET A 648 -17.91 -8.50 24.54
N ARG A 649 -19.14 -8.83 24.12
CA ARG A 649 -20.35 -8.10 24.50
C ARG A 649 -20.67 -8.25 25.99
N LYS A 650 -20.49 -9.44 26.59
CA LYS A 650 -20.59 -9.62 28.06
C LYS A 650 -19.57 -8.77 28.80
N LYS A 651 -18.31 -8.77 28.34
CA LYS A 651 -17.24 -7.95 28.92
C LYS A 651 -17.58 -6.46 28.83
N MET A 652 -18.03 -6.00 27.66
CA MET A 652 -18.48 -4.63 27.44
C MET A 652 -19.63 -4.26 28.39
N ILE A 653 -20.69 -5.06 28.48
CA ILE A 653 -21.83 -4.82 29.38
C ILE A 653 -21.37 -4.69 30.83
N LYS A 654 -20.50 -5.61 31.28
CA LYS A 654 -19.91 -5.56 32.62
C LYS A 654 -19.14 -4.25 32.85
N THR A 655 -18.24 -3.89 31.94
CA THR A 655 -17.45 -2.66 32.01
C THR A 655 -18.32 -1.41 32.05
N VAL A 656 -19.39 -1.35 31.23
CA VAL A 656 -20.32 -0.21 31.18
C VAL A 656 -21.06 -0.05 32.50
N ASN A 657 -21.55 -1.14 33.08
CA ASN A 657 -22.29 -1.08 34.35
C ASN A 657 -21.38 -0.68 35.51
N GLU A 658 -20.17 -1.25 35.59
CA GLU A 658 -19.18 -0.88 36.61
C GLU A 658 -18.74 0.59 36.50
N GLU A 659 -18.52 1.09 35.27
CA GLU A 659 -18.10 2.47 35.09
C GLU A 659 -19.26 3.47 35.30
N ALA A 660 -20.49 3.09 34.95
CA ALA A 660 -21.67 3.90 35.21
C ALA A 660 -21.89 4.15 36.72
N GLU A 661 -21.68 3.12 37.54
CA GLU A 661 -21.74 3.23 39.00
C GLU A 661 -20.69 4.23 39.53
N LYS A 662 -19.44 4.12 39.07
CA LYS A 662 -18.36 5.03 39.48
C LYS A 662 -18.60 6.48 39.07
N LEU A 663 -19.16 6.70 37.88
CA LEU A 663 -19.46 8.03 37.35
C LEU A 663 -20.76 8.62 37.92
N GLY A 664 -21.59 7.83 38.61
CA GLY A 664 -22.89 8.26 39.11
C GLY A 664 -23.87 8.59 37.99
N VAL A 665 -23.80 7.89 36.85
CA VAL A 665 -24.62 8.13 35.65
C VAL A 665 -25.54 6.95 35.36
N LYS A 666 -26.66 7.21 34.68
CA LYS A 666 -27.56 6.14 34.24
C LYS A 666 -27.12 5.57 32.89
N VAL A 667 -27.20 4.25 32.74
CA VAL A 667 -26.99 3.52 31.49
C VAL A 667 -28.08 2.47 31.33
N HIS A 668 -28.23 1.93 30.11
CA HIS A 668 -29.12 0.80 29.85
C HIS A 668 -28.39 -0.29 29.08
N THR A 669 -28.42 -1.52 29.57
CA THR A 669 -27.88 -2.71 28.87
C THR A 669 -28.89 -3.83 28.94
N GLY A 670 -29.25 -4.46 27.82
CA GLY A 670 -30.16 -5.60 27.86
C GLY A 670 -30.75 -5.99 26.51
N PHE A 671 -31.92 -6.62 26.54
CA PHE A 671 -32.71 -6.96 25.36
C PHE A 671 -34.13 -6.45 25.57
N GLY A 672 -34.84 -6.09 24.50
CA GLY A 672 -36.19 -5.55 24.60
C GLY A 672 -36.92 -5.52 23.25
N SER A 673 -38.14 -5.01 23.27
CA SER A 673 -38.94 -4.82 22.05
C SER A 673 -38.37 -3.71 21.15
N ALA A 674 -38.80 -3.65 19.88
CA ALA A 674 -38.39 -2.57 18.97
C ALA A 674 -38.79 -1.17 19.49
N ASP A 675 -40.01 -1.01 20.03
CA ASP A 675 -40.47 0.25 20.63
C ASP A 675 -39.63 0.64 21.86
N GLU A 676 -39.25 -0.35 22.67
CA GLU A 676 -38.36 -0.14 23.82
C GLU A 676 -36.96 0.28 23.37
N TRP A 677 -36.44 -0.36 22.33
CA TRP A 677 -35.15 0.01 21.74
C TRP A 677 -35.12 1.44 21.22
N HIS A 678 -36.12 1.86 20.44
CA HIS A 678 -36.24 3.25 20.01
C HIS A 678 -36.32 4.24 21.18
N LYS A 679 -37.08 3.88 22.23
CA LYS A 679 -37.22 4.71 23.43
C LYS A 679 -35.90 4.83 24.20
N VAL A 680 -35.16 3.73 24.35
CA VAL A 680 -33.87 3.71 25.06
C VAL A 680 -32.80 4.45 24.25
N ALA A 681 -32.69 4.18 22.95
CA ALA A 681 -31.72 4.85 22.08
C ALA A 681 -31.99 6.37 22.03
N GLY A 682 -33.26 6.78 21.83
CA GLY A 682 -33.67 8.19 21.84
C GLY A 682 -33.51 8.92 23.18
N ASN A 683 -33.34 8.17 24.28
CA ASN A 683 -33.08 8.70 25.62
C ASN A 683 -31.60 8.61 26.04
N SER A 684 -30.72 8.18 25.14
CA SER A 684 -29.28 8.02 25.40
C SER A 684 -28.46 9.07 24.68
N LYS A 685 -27.45 9.63 25.33
CA LYS A 685 -26.54 10.61 24.69
C LYS A 685 -25.76 9.96 23.54
N VAL A 686 -25.33 8.71 23.73
CA VAL A 686 -24.71 7.87 22.69
C VAL A 686 -25.22 6.43 22.78
N SER A 687 -25.10 5.64 21.71
CA SER A 687 -25.50 4.22 21.67
C SER A 687 -24.31 3.31 21.39
N LEU A 688 -24.08 2.31 22.24
CA LEU A 688 -23.02 1.32 22.04
C LEU A 688 -23.40 0.38 20.91
N CYS A 689 -22.50 0.25 19.95
CA CYS A 689 -22.63 -0.56 18.75
C CYS A 689 -21.47 -1.57 18.72
N PRO A 690 -21.42 -2.55 19.64
CA PRO A 690 -20.37 -3.56 19.61
C PRO A 690 -20.46 -4.39 18.33
N ARG A 691 -19.30 -4.82 17.85
CA ARG A 691 -19.21 -5.77 16.73
C ARG A 691 -20.07 -7.01 16.95
N GLY A 692 -20.49 -7.63 15.86
CA GLY A 692 -21.17 -8.92 15.86
C GLY A 692 -20.18 -10.08 15.74
N TYR A 693 -20.61 -11.14 15.05
CA TYR A 693 -19.69 -12.18 14.60
C TYR A 693 -18.61 -11.61 13.66
N GLY A 694 -19.02 -10.80 12.68
CA GLY A 694 -18.12 -9.97 11.87
C GLY A 694 -17.52 -8.80 12.67
N ARG A 695 -16.72 -7.94 12.01
CA ARG A 695 -16.13 -6.75 12.66
C ARG A 695 -17.12 -5.63 12.90
N THR A 696 -18.26 -5.66 12.24
CA THR A 696 -19.37 -4.73 12.50
C THR A 696 -20.64 -5.48 12.87
N ALA A 697 -21.72 -4.75 13.09
CA ALA A 697 -23.07 -5.28 13.34
C ALA A 697 -24.11 -4.35 12.72
N PHE A 698 -25.30 -4.88 12.45
CA PHE A 698 -26.46 -4.09 12.01
C PHE A 698 -26.72 -2.87 12.91
N HIS A 699 -26.53 -3.05 14.21
CA HIS A 699 -26.72 -2.03 15.24
C HIS A 699 -25.99 -0.72 14.94
N LEU A 700 -24.78 -0.77 14.37
CA LEU A 700 -24.02 0.45 14.05
C LEU A 700 -24.77 1.35 13.06
N PHE A 701 -25.36 0.75 12.03
CA PHE A 701 -26.03 1.50 10.96
C PHE A 701 -27.49 1.78 11.26
N GLU A 702 -28.15 0.91 12.03
CA GLU A 702 -29.45 1.18 12.62
C GLU A 702 -29.41 2.48 13.45
N ILE A 703 -28.42 2.66 14.33
CA ILE A 703 -28.25 3.89 15.12
C ILE A 703 -27.99 5.14 14.25
N LEU A 704 -27.16 5.00 13.20
CA LEU A 704 -26.90 6.10 12.25
C LEU A 704 -28.17 6.47 11.45
N GLN A 705 -28.98 5.49 11.05
CA GLN A 705 -30.25 5.70 10.35
C GLN A 705 -31.29 6.40 11.22
N LEU A 706 -31.33 6.08 12.51
CA LEU A 706 -32.15 6.78 13.51
C LEU A 706 -31.71 8.24 13.75
N GLY A 707 -30.53 8.62 13.28
CA GLY A 707 -29.97 9.97 13.45
C GLY A 707 -29.35 10.19 14.82
N LEU A 708 -28.77 9.15 15.42
CA LEU A 708 -28.17 9.14 16.76
C LEU A 708 -26.68 8.82 16.69
N ILE A 709 -25.94 9.17 17.76
CA ILE A 709 -24.47 8.98 17.82
C ILE A 709 -24.12 7.54 18.19
N PRO A 710 -23.42 6.78 17.32
CA PRO A 710 -22.91 5.47 17.65
C PRO A 710 -21.56 5.51 18.37
N VAL A 711 -21.32 4.48 19.19
CA VAL A 711 -20.00 4.10 19.71
C VAL A 711 -19.68 2.72 19.18
N HIS A 712 -18.86 2.62 18.14
CA HIS A 712 -18.38 1.35 17.64
C HIS A 712 -17.41 0.71 18.65
N VAL A 713 -17.77 -0.46 19.17
CA VAL A 713 -16.91 -1.21 20.10
C VAL A 713 -16.30 -2.41 19.36
N TYR A 714 -14.98 -2.42 19.20
CA TYR A 714 -14.24 -3.43 18.42
C TYR A 714 -13.33 -4.32 19.28
N LEU A 715 -12.76 -5.36 18.67
CA LEU A 715 -11.82 -6.29 19.33
C LEU A 715 -10.37 -6.05 18.93
N ASP A 716 -10.13 -5.87 17.64
CA ASP A 716 -8.81 -5.80 17.03
C ASP A 716 -8.56 -4.42 16.42
N ILE A 717 -9.35 -4.04 15.41
CA ILE A 717 -9.25 -2.75 14.73
C ILE A 717 -10.66 -2.15 14.53
N PRO A 718 -10.78 -0.80 14.49
CA PRO A 718 -12.04 -0.18 14.12
C PRO A 718 -12.37 -0.51 12.66
N TRP A 719 -13.56 -1.09 12.42
CA TRP A 719 -14.06 -1.40 11.08
C TRP A 719 -15.33 -0.60 10.80
N VAL A 720 -15.13 0.67 10.45
CA VAL A 720 -16.21 1.62 10.18
C VAL A 720 -16.10 2.17 8.76
N PRO A 721 -17.21 2.30 8.01
CA PRO A 721 -17.22 2.98 6.74
C PRO A 721 -17.03 4.48 6.97
N TYR A 722 -16.58 5.16 5.92
CA TYR A 722 -16.37 6.60 5.94
C TYR A 722 -15.42 7.03 7.07
N SER A 723 -14.25 6.38 7.21
CA SER A 723 -13.35 6.54 8.37
C SER A 723 -13.04 8.00 8.70
N ASP A 724 -12.73 8.82 7.69
CA ASP A 724 -12.39 10.23 7.86
C ASP A 724 -13.60 11.05 8.38
N LEU A 725 -14.80 10.66 7.96
CA LEU A 725 -16.05 11.27 8.39
C LEU A 725 -16.48 10.77 9.78
N TYR A 726 -16.22 9.50 10.09
CA TYR A 726 -16.74 8.80 11.27
C TYR A 726 -16.34 9.49 12.57
N GLU A 727 -15.12 10.01 12.66
CA GLU A 727 -14.61 10.74 13.84
C GLU A 727 -15.45 11.97 14.21
N SER A 728 -16.18 12.54 13.24
CA SER A 728 -17.04 13.70 13.44
C SER A 728 -18.51 13.36 13.73
N ILE A 729 -18.88 12.07 13.67
CA ILE A 729 -20.27 11.60 13.82
C ILE A 729 -20.42 10.44 14.81
N GLY A 730 -19.33 9.86 15.30
CA GLY A 730 -19.35 8.73 16.21
C GLY A 730 -18.04 8.58 16.97
N PHE A 731 -17.95 7.51 17.76
CA PHE A 731 -16.76 7.15 18.50
C PHE A 731 -16.38 5.70 18.25
N SER A 732 -15.10 5.38 18.30
CA SER A 732 -14.59 4.00 18.22
C SER A 732 -13.71 3.69 19.42
N THR A 733 -13.88 2.52 20.03
CA THR A 733 -13.04 2.04 21.14
C THR A 733 -13.01 0.52 21.20
N ASP A 734 -11.98 -0.06 21.80
CA ASP A 734 -12.06 -1.43 22.31
C ASP A 734 -12.70 -1.45 23.72
N VAL A 735 -12.91 -2.64 24.29
CA VAL A 735 -13.47 -2.79 25.65
C VAL A 735 -12.57 -2.15 26.72
N LYS A 736 -11.24 -2.11 26.51
CA LYS A 736 -10.28 -1.57 27.48
C LYS A 736 -10.32 -0.04 27.53
N GLY A 737 -10.51 0.62 26.39
CA GLY A 737 -10.63 2.07 26.27
C GLY A 737 -12.01 2.62 26.66
N LEU A 738 -13.02 1.75 26.71
CA LEU A 738 -14.41 2.14 26.96
C LEU A 738 -14.63 2.95 28.25
N PRO A 739 -13.99 2.63 29.41
CA PRO A 739 -14.10 3.46 30.60
C PRO A 739 -13.62 4.91 30.39
N GLY A 740 -12.47 5.07 29.72
CA GLY A 740 -11.91 6.39 29.41
C GLY A 740 -12.83 7.18 28.45
N LEU A 741 -13.39 6.50 27.46
CA LEU A 741 -14.35 7.10 26.54
C LEU A 741 -15.65 7.53 27.25
N MET A 742 -16.20 6.70 28.15
CA MET A 742 -17.40 7.05 28.93
C MET A 742 -17.16 8.30 29.78
N LYS A 743 -16.02 8.39 30.46
CA LYS A 743 -15.63 9.59 31.21
C LYS A 743 -15.53 10.82 30.32
N LYS A 744 -14.92 10.68 29.13
CA LYS A 744 -14.83 11.76 28.12
C LYS A 744 -16.22 12.24 27.72
N ILE A 745 -17.11 11.34 27.30
CA ILE A 745 -18.46 11.68 26.83
C ILE A 745 -19.28 12.33 27.97
N ASN A 746 -19.13 11.85 29.21
CA ASN A 746 -19.81 12.46 30.35
C ASN A 746 -19.40 13.92 30.60
N GLY A 747 -18.15 14.27 30.28
CA GLY A 747 -17.61 15.62 30.41
C GLY A 747 -17.72 16.49 29.16
N MET A 748 -18.25 16.00 28.03
CA MET A 748 -18.40 16.79 26.81
C MET A 748 -19.52 17.83 26.93
N ASP A 749 -19.37 18.96 26.25
CA ASP A 749 -20.46 19.91 26.06
C ASP A 749 -21.59 19.22 25.27
N LEU A 750 -22.83 19.36 25.75
CA LEU A 750 -24.00 18.80 25.09
C LEU A 750 -24.17 19.38 23.68
N LYS A 751 -23.75 20.64 23.45
CA LYS A 751 -23.77 21.25 22.12
C LYS A 751 -22.85 20.54 21.13
N ASP A 752 -21.74 19.97 21.60
CA ASP A 752 -20.83 19.21 20.74
C ASP A 752 -21.51 17.93 20.28
N LEU A 753 -22.21 17.23 21.19
CA LEU A 753 -23.00 16.05 20.86
C LEU A 753 -24.18 16.39 19.94
N GLU A 754 -24.88 17.49 20.18
CA GLU A 754 -25.97 17.96 19.29
C GLU A 754 -25.46 18.20 17.87
N ARG A 755 -24.30 18.86 17.70
CA ARG A 755 -23.68 19.05 16.38
C ARG A 755 -23.33 17.73 15.69
N MET A 756 -22.89 16.72 16.43
CA MET A 756 -22.66 15.38 15.87
C MET A 756 -23.97 14.76 15.34
N GLU A 757 -25.06 14.85 16.10
CA GLU A 757 -26.37 14.35 15.67
C GLU A 757 -26.94 15.10 14.46
N GLU A 758 -26.84 16.43 14.46
CA GLU A 758 -27.23 17.26 13.32
C GLU A 758 -26.46 16.84 12.07
N LYS A 759 -25.16 16.59 12.21
CA LYS A 759 -24.32 16.10 11.11
C LYS A 759 -24.79 14.72 10.63
N ILE A 760 -25.00 13.74 11.51
CA ILE A 760 -25.53 12.42 11.15
C ILE A 760 -26.84 12.54 10.38
N ARG A 761 -27.77 13.35 10.88
CA ARG A 761 -29.08 13.60 10.26
C ARG A 761 -28.95 14.21 8.87
N SER A 762 -28.02 15.15 8.69
CA SER A 762 -27.73 15.75 7.38
C SER A 762 -27.14 14.77 6.36
N LEU A 763 -26.43 13.74 6.84
CA LEU A 763 -25.77 12.72 6.02
C LEU A 763 -26.66 11.52 5.70
N ARG A 764 -27.82 11.39 6.36
CA ARG A 764 -28.65 10.18 6.29
C ARG A 764 -28.97 9.77 4.85
N SER A 765 -29.50 10.69 4.04
CA SER A 765 -29.89 10.40 2.66
C SER A 765 -28.68 10.05 1.77
N SER A 766 -27.53 10.66 2.01
CA SER A 766 -26.33 10.50 1.19
C SER A 766 -25.42 9.34 1.61
N HIS A 767 -25.54 8.82 2.84
CA HIS A 767 -24.59 7.83 3.39
C HIS A 767 -25.23 6.61 4.06
N PHE A 768 -26.37 6.80 4.72
CA PHE A 768 -26.95 5.79 5.64
C PHE A 768 -28.25 5.17 5.12
N THR A 769 -28.55 5.34 3.84
CA THR A 769 -29.61 4.60 3.14
C THR A 769 -29.00 3.70 2.08
N ASP A 770 -29.74 2.69 1.61
CA ASP A 770 -29.33 1.86 0.47
C ASP A 770 -28.92 2.73 -0.72
N GLU A 771 -29.74 3.70 -1.11
CA GLU A 771 -29.45 4.61 -2.23
C GLU A 771 -28.24 5.50 -1.95
N GLY A 772 -28.10 6.03 -0.74
CA GLY A 772 -26.94 6.81 -0.33
C GLY A 772 -25.65 6.01 -0.46
N LEU A 773 -25.63 4.78 0.06
CA LEU A 773 -24.48 3.89 -0.07
C LEU A 773 -24.18 3.54 -1.53
N LEU A 774 -25.19 3.16 -2.33
CA LEU A 774 -24.98 2.84 -3.74
C LEU A 774 -24.42 4.04 -4.53
N ASN A 775 -24.84 5.26 -4.18
CA ASN A 775 -24.24 6.48 -4.73
C ASN A 775 -22.79 6.64 -4.29
N GLN A 776 -22.46 6.42 -3.02
CA GLN A 776 -21.08 6.45 -2.52
C GLN A 776 -20.19 5.40 -3.21
N ILE A 777 -20.70 4.19 -3.48
CA ILE A 777 -20.00 3.17 -4.25
C ILE A 777 -19.79 3.64 -5.70
N SER A 778 -20.81 4.24 -6.33
CA SER A 778 -20.67 4.79 -7.68
C SER A 778 -19.60 5.89 -7.75
N LEU A 779 -19.55 6.79 -6.75
CA LEU A 779 -18.52 7.81 -6.68
C LEU A 779 -17.14 7.19 -6.45
N PHE A 780 -17.06 6.15 -5.61
CA PHE A 780 -15.79 5.48 -5.29
C PHE A 780 -15.19 4.85 -6.54
N MET A 781 -15.99 4.11 -7.31
CA MET A 781 -15.55 3.48 -8.55
C MET A 781 -15.02 4.47 -9.59
N LYS A 782 -15.53 5.70 -9.59
CA LYS A 782 -15.19 6.72 -10.58
C LYS A 782 -14.17 7.73 -10.08
N ASN A 783 -13.63 7.54 -8.88
CA ASN A 783 -12.83 8.54 -8.18
C ASN A 783 -13.53 9.92 -8.10
N GLY A 784 -14.85 9.92 -7.91
CA GLY A 784 -15.72 11.10 -7.99
C GLY A 784 -15.98 11.80 -6.65
N GLY A 785 -15.08 11.70 -5.67
CA GLY A 785 -15.26 12.30 -4.34
C GLY A 785 -16.17 11.52 -3.39
N SER A 786 -16.08 10.19 -3.42
CA SER A 786 -16.71 9.33 -2.40
C SER A 786 -16.08 9.54 -1.03
N ASP A 787 -16.84 9.30 0.04
CA ASP A 787 -16.32 9.23 1.41
C ASP A 787 -15.86 7.82 1.80
N LEU A 788 -16.04 6.82 0.94
CA LEU A 788 -15.48 5.48 1.15
C LEU A 788 -13.94 5.52 1.10
N ARG A 789 -13.29 4.75 1.98
CA ARG A 789 -11.84 4.69 2.10
C ARG A 789 -11.35 3.26 2.11
N CYS A 790 -10.23 3.06 1.42
CA CYS A 790 -9.50 1.81 1.49
C CYS A 790 -8.86 1.66 2.88
N GLN A 791 -8.93 0.45 3.41
CA GLN A 791 -8.32 0.07 4.67
C GLN A 791 -7.53 -1.21 4.47
N LYS A 792 -6.46 -1.34 5.25
CA LYS A 792 -5.67 -2.56 5.28
C LYS A 792 -6.57 -3.74 5.65
N VAL A 793 -6.54 -4.81 4.86
CA VAL A 793 -7.24 -6.04 5.21
C VAL A 793 -6.72 -6.50 6.58
N PRO A 794 -7.62 -6.72 7.55
CA PRO A 794 -7.22 -7.16 8.88
C PRO A 794 -6.43 -8.46 8.80
N SER A 795 -5.35 -8.57 9.59
CA SER A 795 -4.53 -9.80 9.62
C SER A 795 -5.26 -11.00 10.23
N THR A 796 -6.25 -10.74 11.08
CA THR A 796 -7.14 -11.73 11.65
C THR A 796 -8.38 -11.87 10.77
N MET A 797 -8.89 -13.08 10.54
CA MET A 797 -10.19 -13.24 9.88
C MET A 797 -11.32 -13.19 10.91
N ASN A 798 -11.10 -13.91 12.01
CA ASN A 798 -11.95 -13.94 13.19
C ASN A 798 -11.17 -13.22 14.30
N GLY A 799 -11.72 -12.11 14.79
CA GLY A 799 -11.22 -11.51 16.04
C GLY A 799 -11.65 -12.35 17.22
#